data_AF-A0A7D4AP84-F1
#
_entry.id   AF-A0A7D4AP84-F1
#
_cell.length_a   1.000
_cell.length_b   1.000
_cell.length_c   1.000
_cell.angle_alpha   90.00
_cell.angle_beta   90.00
_cell.angle_gamma   90.00
#
_symmetry.space_group_name_H-M   'P 1'
#
loop_
_entity.id
_entity.type
_entity.pdbx_description
1 polymer ?
#
loop_
_entity_poly.entity_id
_entity_poly.type
_entity_poly.pdbx_seq_one_letter_code
_entity_poly.pdbx_strand_id
1 'polypeptide(L)'
;MKVRLAGGVVASDLAAWTAGPAGPERVAGAASAQPGAAVALGPADAAGEDVRRALARLSALVEAGGVVAAGAGVDLGGGFRSARLDGARGDQRDAVLAALRALGLENAGRLGDRAGFLVALFGPAVTRRVGAAAAKAAGDGRWAALHLASAASDVLGPEQLERVLGLDGPGDLVPAAPSVLAGYLRQALEGVPRPRRLDLLLDLWTRVLGERDRCGRRARRLATQGRRDRLSDLRELRARYEDDVVVRHLKAALCLDEPTLADAARWMPPDHYWHDQLARLQDDAIAATALLRTAVAVADHGYEEGLARSAPLIEAVVARCPAWADGRRRDGGLPARPGVHVGEIHRRLSAGNPVDTRLIGYVKPRLTRAREFALLVIETAETVMDRMVGQRDDVLRAWGGTASGLREWRAVAGYGAGRTPAEWDGVQPWTGPLLGDREPLREREELNGDLLWYVDLIDALARLHGHDAARSVDGTGAPWFDHDPPPAAPEPLKPRLDSVTLAVSGAAQLVALGGVAPKGARTWAAFTEGLTAGTAITEALTGDFAVPPAVAAADGSAVPGAAVRVRVARSARDLAEWSDYMGNCIAGHWYIEDARKGEIALLGLYGENGVLVANAEISPLRPQARGWRVSEIAARFNAAPDEELERRVRAWVDTIPGARPAEAPAPEEVPPARAARRPAAPRLVEEVGPALGDLARAAWDASGAAALDVLAAVAATPPDAAPTRLRRLGSAQLTAAVRRALDTGEVPLARLWDATAARPLAAALNGLDPALREHYDQLPLLLGEPPLPKTLRRLVRLPAIADPYALGLAGRRVRAAIGRLALQDDPAVARAVAHRPAGPLLCALTVLVTCAAPEIPLATVVPPRKIHVPGYPATTLKDEDGPWQRALPGAAELGADTAARWDAAAFWDAIAAHGLRVPASWLGQGGWTALWSRAHARH
;
A
#
# COMPACT_ATOMS: atom_id res chain seq x y z
N MET A 1 -26.09 -29.28 41.01
CA MET A 1 -24.67 -28.83 40.93
C MET A 1 -24.60 -27.87 39.76
N LYS A 2 -24.01 -26.66 39.88
CA LYS A 2 -24.12 -25.62 38.84
C LYS A 2 -22.92 -25.67 37.89
N VAL A 3 -23.14 -26.04 36.63
CA VAL A 3 -22.13 -25.94 35.56
C VAL A 3 -22.34 -24.63 34.80
N ARG A 4 -21.29 -23.83 34.64
CA ARG A 4 -21.30 -22.62 33.81
C ARG A 4 -20.91 -22.99 32.39
N LEU A 5 -21.74 -22.57 31.45
CA LEU A 5 -21.55 -22.78 30.02
C LEU A 5 -21.23 -21.46 29.34
N ALA A 6 -20.67 -21.55 28.14
CA ALA A 6 -20.50 -20.42 27.24
C ALA A 6 -21.83 -19.65 27.07
N GLY A 7 -21.76 -18.31 26.99
CA GLY A 7 -22.95 -17.45 26.87
C GLY A 7 -23.68 -17.16 28.19
N GLY A 8 -23.09 -17.51 29.35
CA GLY A 8 -23.63 -17.18 30.67
C GLY A 8 -24.75 -18.10 31.16
N VAL A 9 -24.97 -19.24 30.49
CA VAL A 9 -26.00 -20.22 30.86
C VAL A 9 -25.51 -21.07 32.04
N VAL A 10 -26.36 -21.23 33.04
CA VAL A 10 -26.09 -22.10 34.20
C VAL A 10 -27.02 -23.30 34.14
N ALA A 11 -26.44 -24.50 33.97
CA ALA A 11 -27.20 -25.75 34.08
C ALA A 11 -27.19 -26.23 35.54
N SER A 12 -28.37 -26.29 36.17
CA SER A 12 -28.56 -26.73 37.56
C SER A 12 -28.83 -28.23 37.71
N ASP A 13 -29.49 -28.81 36.71
CA ASP A 13 -30.13 -30.14 36.79
C ASP A 13 -29.55 -31.16 35.77
N LEU A 14 -28.55 -30.76 35.00
CA LEU A 14 -27.85 -31.60 34.02
C LEU A 14 -26.39 -31.83 34.42
N ALA A 15 -25.84 -32.98 34.06
CA ALA A 15 -24.43 -33.29 34.20
C ALA A 15 -23.68 -33.01 32.88
N ALA A 16 -22.47 -32.45 32.99
CA ALA A 16 -21.55 -32.28 31.87
C ALA A 16 -20.55 -33.43 31.83
N TRP A 17 -20.42 -34.03 30.66
CA TRP A 17 -19.55 -35.19 30.39
C TRP A 17 -18.50 -34.85 29.33
N THR A 18 -17.29 -35.35 29.51
CA THR A 18 -16.13 -35.21 28.60
C THR A 18 -15.51 -36.59 28.35
N ALA A 19 -14.73 -36.71 27.27
CA ALA A 19 -13.93 -37.91 27.00
C ALA A 19 -12.66 -37.87 27.85
N GLY A 20 -12.49 -38.84 28.75
CA GLY A 20 -11.28 -39.04 29.55
C GLY A 20 -10.45 -40.23 29.06
N PRO A 21 -9.18 -40.33 29.49
CA PRO A 21 -8.26 -41.41 29.08
C PRO A 21 -8.72 -42.82 29.50
N ALA A 22 -9.58 -42.94 30.51
CA ALA A 22 -10.13 -44.22 30.97
C ALA A 22 -11.61 -44.44 30.60
N GLY A 23 -12.24 -43.52 29.85
CA GLY A 23 -13.66 -43.54 29.50
C GLY A 23 -14.37 -42.21 29.75
N PRO A 24 -15.71 -42.16 29.70
CA PRO A 24 -16.48 -40.95 29.97
C PRO A 24 -16.24 -40.43 31.39
N GLU A 25 -15.91 -39.15 31.52
CA GLU A 25 -15.69 -38.50 32.81
C GLU A 25 -16.71 -37.37 33.02
N ARG A 26 -17.20 -37.26 34.26
CA ARG A 26 -18.11 -36.19 34.66
C ARG A 26 -17.29 -34.99 35.13
N VAL A 27 -17.59 -33.80 34.61
CA VAL A 27 -16.90 -32.56 34.97
C VAL A 27 -17.29 -32.15 36.41
N ALA A 28 -16.38 -32.35 37.36
CA ALA A 28 -16.55 -32.02 38.77
C ALA A 28 -16.16 -30.56 39.04
N GLY A 29 -16.99 -29.61 38.60
CA GLY A 29 -16.80 -28.17 38.84
C GLY A 29 -15.75 -27.50 37.94
N ALA A 30 -15.67 -26.16 38.01
CA ALA A 30 -14.93 -25.30 37.07
C ALA A 30 -13.41 -25.55 37.00
N ALA A 31 -12.83 -26.24 37.98
CA ALA A 31 -11.38 -26.53 38.04
C ALA A 31 -10.98 -27.85 37.34
N SER A 32 -11.94 -28.69 36.94
CA SER A 32 -11.68 -30.05 36.44
C SER A 32 -11.61 -30.19 34.91
N ALA A 33 -11.88 -29.13 34.14
CA ALA A 33 -11.89 -29.17 32.68
C ALA A 33 -11.40 -27.84 32.08
N GLN A 34 -10.81 -27.90 30.88
CA GLN A 34 -10.32 -26.70 30.17
C GLN A 34 -11.47 -25.73 29.86
N PRO A 35 -11.26 -24.41 30.05
CA PRO A 35 -12.23 -23.39 29.63
C PRO A 35 -12.60 -23.52 28.14
N GLY A 36 -13.87 -23.35 27.82
CA GLY A 36 -14.36 -23.43 26.43
C GLY A 36 -14.43 -24.82 25.80
N ALA A 37 -14.04 -25.88 26.52
CA ALA A 37 -14.06 -27.27 26.04
C ALA A 37 -15.48 -27.74 25.67
N ALA A 38 -15.56 -28.60 24.66
CA ALA A 38 -16.80 -29.24 24.23
C ALA A 38 -17.24 -30.31 25.24
N VAL A 39 -18.51 -30.29 25.62
CA VAL A 39 -19.09 -31.23 26.58
C VAL A 39 -20.46 -31.74 26.12
N ALA A 40 -20.83 -32.94 26.55
CA ALA A 40 -22.18 -33.46 26.41
C ALA A 40 -22.97 -33.19 27.70
N LEU A 41 -24.07 -32.45 27.59
CA LEU A 41 -24.98 -32.14 28.70
C LEU A 41 -26.17 -33.10 28.67
N GLY A 42 -26.38 -33.86 29.74
CA GLY A 42 -27.51 -34.79 29.83
C GLY A 42 -27.84 -35.20 31.27
N PRO A 43 -28.70 -36.20 31.45
CA PRO A 43 -29.11 -36.69 32.77
C PRO A 43 -27.91 -37.12 33.63
N ALA A 44 -27.97 -36.84 34.92
CA ALA A 44 -26.88 -37.15 35.85
C ALA A 44 -26.74 -38.65 36.16
N ASP A 45 -27.81 -39.40 35.94
CA ASP A 45 -28.01 -40.84 36.16
C ASP A 45 -28.04 -41.65 34.85
N ALA A 46 -27.64 -41.04 33.73
CA ALA A 46 -27.62 -41.71 32.43
C ALA A 46 -26.70 -42.95 32.42
N ALA A 47 -27.11 -44.01 31.73
CA ALA A 47 -26.32 -45.23 31.61
C ALA A 47 -25.00 -44.96 30.87
N GLY A 48 -23.92 -45.65 31.27
CA GLY A 48 -22.59 -45.43 30.68
C GLY A 48 -22.51 -45.67 29.17
N GLU A 49 -23.40 -46.50 28.60
CA GLU A 49 -23.51 -46.67 27.15
C GLU A 49 -24.08 -45.44 26.44
N ASP A 50 -25.10 -44.79 27.00
CA ASP A 50 -25.71 -43.58 26.46
C ASP A 50 -24.73 -42.41 26.49
N VAL A 51 -23.96 -42.27 27.59
CA VAL A 51 -22.89 -41.27 27.71
C VAL A 51 -21.82 -41.50 26.63
N ARG A 52 -21.37 -42.74 26.42
CA ARG A 52 -20.39 -43.06 25.36
C ARG A 52 -20.91 -42.70 23.97
N ARG A 53 -22.18 -43.00 23.68
CA ARG A 53 -22.82 -42.69 22.39
C ARG A 53 -22.94 -41.18 22.18
N ALA A 54 -23.30 -40.42 23.22
CA ALA A 54 -23.35 -38.96 23.17
C ALA A 54 -21.97 -38.34 22.93
N LEU A 55 -20.93 -38.82 23.63
CA LEU A 55 -19.56 -38.35 23.44
C LEU A 55 -18.98 -38.69 22.05
N ALA A 56 -19.31 -39.86 21.49
CA ALA A 56 -18.93 -40.20 20.12
C ALA A 56 -19.57 -39.24 19.11
N ARG A 57 -20.87 -38.92 19.28
CA ARG A 57 -21.57 -37.94 18.43
C ARG A 57 -21.04 -36.51 18.62
N LEU A 58 -20.62 -36.15 19.84
CA LEU A 58 -19.96 -34.89 20.11
C LEU A 58 -18.59 -34.81 19.41
N SER A 59 -17.77 -35.87 19.48
CA SER A 59 -16.50 -35.93 18.75
C SER A 59 -16.70 -35.78 17.25
N ALA A 60 -17.65 -36.50 16.65
CA ALA A 60 -17.95 -36.36 15.22
C ALA A 60 -18.40 -34.93 14.85
N LEU A 61 -19.18 -34.28 15.72
CA LEU A 61 -19.56 -32.88 15.53
C LEU A 61 -18.36 -31.94 15.59
N VAL A 62 -17.44 -32.16 16.54
CA VAL A 62 -16.21 -31.36 16.71
C VAL A 62 -15.23 -31.59 15.55
N GLU A 63 -15.11 -32.82 15.06
CA GLU A 63 -14.29 -33.14 13.88
C GLU A 63 -14.81 -32.45 12.62
N ALA A 64 -16.14 -32.42 12.43
CA ALA A 64 -16.75 -31.84 11.24
C ALA A 64 -16.90 -30.30 11.30
N GLY A 65 -17.22 -29.74 12.48
CA GLY A 65 -17.59 -28.33 12.67
C GLY A 65 -16.70 -27.54 13.63
N GLY A 66 -15.65 -28.17 14.16
CA GLY A 66 -14.82 -27.60 15.22
C GLY A 66 -15.52 -27.55 16.57
N VAL A 67 -14.76 -27.19 17.61
CA VAL A 67 -15.26 -27.04 18.99
C VAL A 67 -16.40 -26.01 19.08
N VAL A 68 -16.41 -25.01 18.20
CA VAL A 68 -17.46 -23.98 18.13
C VAL A 68 -18.84 -24.59 17.89
N ALA A 69 -18.96 -25.59 17.02
CA ALA A 69 -20.23 -26.26 16.72
C ALA A 69 -20.85 -26.93 17.95
N ALA A 70 -20.03 -27.37 18.91
CA ALA A 70 -20.52 -27.95 20.17
C ALA A 70 -21.36 -26.95 20.99
N GLY A 71 -21.13 -25.64 20.84
CA GLY A 71 -21.90 -24.61 21.55
C GLY A 71 -23.36 -24.47 21.09
N ALA A 72 -23.75 -25.11 19.99
CA ALA A 72 -25.04 -24.86 19.34
C ALA A 72 -26.24 -25.54 20.03
N GLY A 73 -26.01 -26.40 21.03
CA GLY A 73 -27.09 -27.17 21.66
C GLY A 73 -27.59 -28.34 20.82
N VAL A 74 -26.75 -28.92 19.96
CA VAL A 74 -27.11 -30.01 19.03
C VAL A 74 -27.59 -31.21 19.84
N ASP A 75 -28.74 -31.77 19.45
CA ASP A 75 -29.24 -33.03 19.99
C ASP A 75 -28.29 -34.18 19.66
N LEU A 76 -27.70 -34.75 20.71
CA LEU A 76 -26.81 -35.91 20.66
C LEU A 76 -27.58 -37.22 20.89
N GLY A 77 -28.89 -37.17 21.13
CA GLY A 77 -29.76 -38.31 21.44
C GLY A 77 -29.75 -38.70 22.92
N GLY A 78 -30.75 -39.47 23.37
CA GLY A 78 -30.83 -39.95 24.75
C GLY A 78 -30.98 -38.85 25.80
N GLY A 79 -31.52 -37.68 25.41
CA GLY A 79 -31.62 -36.50 26.27
C GLY A 79 -30.32 -35.68 26.37
N PHE A 80 -29.27 -36.03 25.62
CA PHE A 80 -28.02 -35.28 25.60
C PHE A 80 -28.01 -34.16 24.56
N ARG A 81 -27.38 -33.03 24.91
CA ARG A 81 -27.11 -31.92 24.01
C ARG A 81 -25.63 -31.55 24.03
N SER A 82 -25.12 -31.04 22.91
CA SER A 82 -23.78 -30.47 22.87
C SER A 82 -23.75 -29.12 23.61
N ALA A 83 -22.66 -28.82 24.30
CA ALA A 83 -22.40 -27.48 24.82
C ALA A 83 -20.89 -27.20 24.91
N ARG A 84 -20.55 -25.96 25.30
CA ARG A 84 -19.20 -25.56 25.64
C ARG A 84 -19.15 -25.04 27.07
N LEU A 85 -18.07 -25.35 27.78
CA LEU A 85 -17.81 -24.77 29.10
C LEU A 85 -17.53 -23.26 29.01
N ASP A 86 -17.65 -22.58 30.15
CA ASP A 86 -17.32 -21.15 30.29
C ASP A 86 -15.88 -20.85 29.83
N GLY A 87 -15.64 -19.63 29.32
CA GLY A 87 -14.36 -19.21 28.73
C GLY A 87 -14.20 -19.41 27.22
N ALA A 88 -15.22 -19.95 26.55
CA ALA A 88 -15.30 -19.98 25.09
C ALA A 88 -15.43 -18.58 24.47
N ARG A 89 -14.68 -18.30 23.39
CA ARG A 89 -14.93 -17.14 22.51
C ARG A 89 -16.06 -17.42 21.52
N GLY A 90 -16.67 -16.33 21.02
CA GLY A 90 -17.81 -16.34 20.10
C GLY A 90 -19.17 -16.34 20.81
N ASP A 91 -20.23 -16.14 20.04
CA ASP A 91 -21.61 -16.14 20.54
C ASP A 91 -22.43 -17.32 19.95
N GLN A 92 -23.75 -17.30 20.16
CA GLN A 92 -24.64 -18.35 19.69
C GLN A 92 -24.73 -18.43 18.15
N ARG A 93 -24.57 -17.33 17.40
CA ARG A 93 -24.63 -17.38 15.92
C ARG A 93 -23.45 -18.16 15.35
N ASP A 94 -22.26 -17.99 15.94
CA ASP A 94 -21.06 -18.69 15.51
C ASP A 94 -21.25 -20.20 15.66
N ALA A 95 -21.76 -20.62 16.82
CA ALA A 95 -22.02 -22.02 17.13
C ALA A 95 -23.07 -22.63 16.20
N VAL A 96 -24.21 -21.96 16.02
CA VAL A 96 -25.30 -22.44 15.16
C VAL A 96 -24.87 -22.53 13.70
N LEU A 97 -24.13 -21.54 13.19
CA LEU A 97 -23.65 -21.58 11.80
C LEU A 97 -22.64 -22.72 11.59
N ALA A 98 -21.69 -22.90 12.52
CA ALA A 98 -20.72 -23.99 12.46
C ALA A 98 -21.40 -25.37 12.53
N ALA A 99 -22.38 -25.53 13.42
CA ALA A 99 -23.13 -26.78 13.54
C ALA A 99 -24.02 -27.04 12.32
N LEU A 100 -24.70 -26.02 11.76
CA LEU A 100 -25.49 -26.18 10.54
C LEU A 100 -24.63 -26.62 9.36
N ARG A 101 -23.40 -26.09 9.24
CA ARG A 101 -22.44 -26.49 8.20
C ARG A 101 -21.96 -27.94 8.39
N ALA A 102 -21.74 -28.38 9.62
CA ALA A 102 -21.33 -29.74 9.93
C ALA A 102 -22.46 -30.77 9.75
N LEU A 103 -23.69 -30.41 10.10
CA LEU A 103 -24.86 -31.29 10.04
C LEU A 103 -25.49 -31.37 8.64
N GLY A 104 -25.37 -30.30 7.85
CA GLY A 104 -26.12 -30.12 6.62
C GLY A 104 -27.61 -29.82 6.87
N LEU A 105 -28.33 -29.46 5.80
CA LEU A 105 -29.73 -29.06 5.89
C LEU A 105 -30.65 -30.23 6.34
N GLU A 106 -30.32 -31.45 5.94
CA GLU A 106 -31.10 -32.66 6.26
C GLU A 106 -31.16 -32.95 7.77
N ASN A 107 -30.08 -32.66 8.50
CA ASN A 107 -29.97 -32.90 9.93
C ASN A 107 -30.16 -31.63 10.77
N ALA A 108 -30.56 -30.51 10.17
CA ALA A 108 -30.73 -29.23 10.86
C ALA A 108 -31.76 -29.29 12.00
N GLY A 109 -32.72 -30.22 11.95
CA GLY A 109 -33.68 -30.45 13.04
C GLY A 109 -33.03 -30.82 14.39
N ARG A 110 -31.78 -31.30 14.38
CA ARG A 110 -31.01 -31.56 15.60
C ARG A 110 -30.58 -30.29 16.33
N LEU A 111 -30.68 -29.11 15.71
CA LEU A 111 -30.45 -27.81 16.36
C LEU A 111 -31.67 -27.33 17.18
N GLY A 112 -32.76 -28.10 17.19
CA GLY A 112 -34.02 -27.74 17.82
C GLY A 112 -35.02 -27.14 16.82
N ASP A 113 -36.00 -26.39 17.34
CA ASP A 113 -37.02 -25.78 16.50
C ASP A 113 -36.40 -24.79 15.49
N ARG A 114 -36.95 -24.79 14.28
CA ARG A 114 -36.47 -23.97 13.15
C ARG A 114 -36.51 -22.48 13.48
N ALA A 115 -37.52 -22.03 14.21
CA ALA A 115 -37.57 -20.64 14.64
C ALA A 115 -36.42 -20.29 15.59
N GLY A 116 -36.06 -21.20 16.50
CA GLY A 116 -35.01 -20.99 17.51
C GLY A 116 -33.63 -20.75 16.91
N PHE A 117 -33.17 -21.62 16.02
CA PHE A 117 -31.84 -21.44 15.42
C PHE A 117 -31.79 -20.31 14.38
N LEU A 118 -32.90 -19.99 13.69
CA LEU A 118 -32.97 -18.82 12.81
C LEU A 118 -32.91 -17.51 13.60
N VAL A 119 -33.55 -17.45 14.77
CA VAL A 119 -33.43 -16.31 15.69
C VAL A 119 -32.00 -16.20 16.22
N ALA A 120 -31.32 -17.31 16.47
CA ALA A 120 -29.90 -17.27 16.85
C ALA A 120 -29.02 -16.69 15.73
N LEU A 121 -29.30 -16.99 14.46
CA LEU A 121 -28.50 -16.51 13.32
C LEU A 121 -28.77 -15.04 12.95
N PHE A 122 -30.03 -14.60 12.99
CA PHE A 122 -30.47 -13.31 12.44
C PHE A 122 -31.16 -12.38 13.45
N GLY A 123 -31.31 -12.81 14.70
CA GLY A 123 -32.02 -12.08 15.74
C GLY A 123 -33.55 -12.24 15.71
N PRO A 124 -34.25 -11.58 16.65
CA PRO A 124 -35.69 -11.77 16.87
C PRO A 124 -36.58 -11.22 15.75
N ALA A 125 -36.03 -10.38 14.86
CA ALA A 125 -36.76 -9.79 13.74
C ALA A 125 -36.80 -10.69 12.48
N VAL A 126 -36.32 -11.95 12.58
CA VAL A 126 -36.28 -12.88 11.44
C VAL A 126 -37.68 -13.19 10.92
N THR A 127 -37.87 -13.13 9.60
CA THR A 127 -39.14 -13.41 8.93
C THR A 127 -39.14 -14.79 8.28
N ARG A 128 -40.34 -15.30 7.94
CA ARG A 128 -40.49 -16.56 7.19
C ARG A 128 -39.74 -16.55 5.86
N ARG A 129 -39.65 -15.38 5.20
CA ARG A 129 -38.93 -15.21 3.92
C ARG A 129 -37.42 -15.31 4.10
N VAL A 130 -36.86 -14.64 5.10
CA VAL A 130 -35.44 -14.78 5.48
C VAL A 130 -35.11 -16.24 5.81
N GLY A 131 -35.98 -16.93 6.56
CA GLY A 131 -35.79 -18.34 6.89
C GLY A 131 -35.86 -19.29 5.68
N ALA A 132 -36.60 -18.95 4.63
CA ALA A 132 -36.62 -19.68 3.37
C ALA A 132 -35.37 -19.41 2.52
N ALA A 133 -34.95 -18.15 2.43
CA ALA A 133 -33.73 -17.75 1.75
C ALA A 133 -32.47 -18.38 2.39
N ALA A 134 -32.41 -18.44 3.73
CA ALA A 134 -31.32 -19.06 4.46
C ALA A 134 -31.24 -20.57 4.21
N ALA A 135 -32.39 -21.27 4.21
CA ALA A 135 -32.45 -22.69 3.89
C ALA A 135 -32.00 -22.97 2.44
N LYS A 136 -32.42 -22.11 1.49
CA LYS A 136 -31.96 -22.19 0.11
C LYS A 136 -30.44 -21.95 0.00
N ALA A 137 -29.91 -20.92 0.64
CA ALA A 137 -28.47 -20.63 0.64
C ALA A 137 -27.65 -21.79 1.23
N ALA A 138 -28.11 -22.40 2.32
CA ALA A 138 -27.47 -23.58 2.91
C ALA A 138 -27.54 -24.79 1.97
N GLY A 139 -28.70 -25.05 1.34
CA GLY A 139 -28.87 -26.13 0.38
C GLY A 139 -28.02 -25.98 -0.89
N ASP A 140 -27.86 -24.75 -1.37
CA ASP A 140 -27.02 -24.41 -2.53
C ASP A 140 -25.51 -24.34 -2.16
N GLY A 141 -25.14 -24.55 -0.90
CA GLY A 141 -23.75 -24.44 -0.42
C GLY A 141 -23.19 -23.01 -0.37
N ARG A 142 -24.04 -21.98 -0.39
CA ARG A 142 -23.69 -20.55 -0.38
C ARG A 142 -23.34 -20.07 1.04
N TRP A 143 -22.36 -20.72 1.65
CA TRP A 143 -21.97 -20.52 3.04
C TRP A 143 -21.45 -19.11 3.34
N ALA A 144 -20.71 -18.49 2.42
CA ALA A 144 -20.20 -17.13 2.61
C ALA A 144 -21.33 -16.09 2.63
N ALA A 145 -22.38 -16.28 1.82
CA ALA A 145 -23.57 -15.43 1.84
C ALA A 145 -24.36 -15.60 3.15
N LEU A 146 -24.54 -16.84 3.61
CA LEU A 146 -25.18 -17.13 4.89
C LEU A 146 -24.41 -16.52 6.06
N HIS A 147 -23.08 -16.63 6.03
CA HIS A 147 -22.18 -16.04 7.01
C HIS A 147 -22.32 -14.51 7.04
N LEU A 148 -22.20 -13.84 5.90
CA LEU A 148 -22.31 -12.39 5.80
C LEU A 148 -23.69 -11.91 6.23
N ALA A 149 -24.76 -12.60 5.85
CA ALA A 149 -26.12 -12.27 6.27
C ALA A 149 -26.30 -12.40 7.79
N SER A 150 -25.76 -13.47 8.40
CA SER A 150 -25.79 -13.63 9.85
C SER A 150 -25.04 -12.50 10.56
N ALA A 151 -23.87 -12.11 10.06
CA ALA A 151 -23.10 -10.99 10.62
C ALA A 151 -23.81 -9.63 10.41
N ALA A 152 -24.44 -9.42 9.26
CA ALA A 152 -25.08 -8.17 8.88
C ALA A 152 -26.48 -7.97 9.50
N SER A 153 -27.05 -8.97 10.17
CA SER A 153 -28.40 -8.86 10.76
C SER A 153 -28.52 -7.80 11.85
N ASP A 154 -27.39 -7.39 12.45
CA ASP A 154 -27.36 -6.35 13.48
C ASP A 154 -27.49 -4.93 12.87
N VAL A 155 -27.26 -4.79 11.56
CA VAL A 155 -27.23 -3.50 10.86
C VAL A 155 -28.22 -3.40 9.69
N LEU A 156 -28.77 -4.53 9.23
CA LEU A 156 -29.72 -4.64 8.12
C LEU A 156 -31.10 -5.13 8.58
N GLY A 157 -32.13 -4.74 7.84
CA GLY A 157 -33.49 -5.26 7.99
C GLY A 157 -33.74 -6.58 7.24
N PRO A 158 -34.87 -7.27 7.50
CA PRO A 158 -35.17 -8.59 6.92
C PRO A 158 -35.14 -8.63 5.39
N GLU A 159 -35.74 -7.65 4.71
CA GLU A 159 -35.79 -7.59 3.24
C GLU A 159 -34.40 -7.39 2.63
N GLN A 160 -33.49 -6.73 3.35
CA GLN A 160 -32.11 -6.53 2.93
C GLN A 160 -31.31 -7.83 3.12
N LEU A 161 -31.56 -8.59 4.19
CA LEU A 161 -30.92 -9.88 4.43
C LEU A 161 -31.27 -10.92 3.35
N GLU A 162 -32.51 -10.92 2.83
CA GLU A 162 -32.89 -11.78 1.69
C GLU A 162 -31.98 -11.55 0.48
N ARG A 163 -31.60 -10.30 0.21
CA ARG A 163 -30.70 -9.95 -0.90
C ARG A 163 -29.27 -10.41 -0.64
N VAL A 164 -28.77 -10.30 0.59
CA VAL A 164 -27.43 -10.79 0.98
C VAL A 164 -27.37 -12.33 0.88
N LEU A 165 -28.42 -13.03 1.31
CA LEU A 165 -28.54 -14.49 1.18
C LEU A 165 -28.64 -14.95 -0.29
N GLY A 166 -28.92 -14.03 -1.22
CA GLY A 166 -28.93 -14.26 -2.66
C GLY A 166 -27.53 -14.23 -3.31
N LEU A 167 -26.48 -13.84 -2.57
CA LEU A 167 -25.14 -13.68 -3.14
C LEU A 167 -24.47 -15.02 -3.44
N ASP A 168 -23.68 -15.03 -4.51
CA ASP A 168 -22.82 -16.14 -4.91
C ASP A 168 -21.35 -15.77 -4.69
N GLY A 169 -20.56 -16.76 -4.25
CA GLY A 169 -19.12 -16.60 -4.05
C GLY A 169 -18.51 -17.75 -3.24
N PRO A 170 -17.17 -17.91 -3.29
CA PRO A 170 -16.49 -18.98 -2.58
C PRO A 170 -16.58 -18.81 -1.05
N GLY A 171 -16.54 -19.94 -0.34
CA GLY A 171 -16.77 -20.00 1.11
C GLY A 171 -15.74 -19.26 1.97
N ASP A 172 -14.55 -18.99 1.44
CA ASP A 172 -13.42 -18.35 2.15
C ASP A 172 -13.40 -16.81 2.02
N LEU A 173 -14.42 -16.20 1.39
CA LEU A 173 -14.58 -14.75 1.31
C LEU A 173 -14.76 -14.06 2.66
N VAL A 174 -15.25 -14.81 3.65
CA VAL A 174 -15.61 -14.31 4.98
C VAL A 174 -14.95 -15.19 6.05
N PRO A 175 -13.63 -15.00 6.31
CA PRO A 175 -12.85 -15.89 7.17
C PRO A 175 -13.03 -15.66 8.69
N ALA A 176 -13.47 -14.48 9.14
CA ALA A 176 -13.76 -14.23 10.56
C ALA A 176 -14.97 -15.05 11.04
N ALA A 177 -15.17 -15.15 12.36
CA ALA A 177 -16.45 -15.62 12.90
C ALA A 177 -17.58 -14.59 12.64
N PRO A 178 -18.84 -15.03 12.45
CA PRO A 178 -19.99 -14.15 12.24
C PRO A 178 -20.13 -13.04 13.29
N SER A 179 -19.91 -13.35 14.57
CA SER A 179 -20.00 -12.40 15.68
C SER A 179 -18.93 -11.30 15.60
N VAL A 180 -17.70 -11.66 15.25
CA VAL A 180 -16.59 -10.72 15.07
C VAL A 180 -16.89 -9.77 13.92
N LEU A 181 -17.32 -10.31 12.78
CA LEU A 181 -17.70 -9.50 11.63
C LEU A 181 -18.92 -8.62 11.94
N ALA A 182 -19.89 -9.10 12.70
CA ALA A 182 -21.04 -8.30 13.13
C ALA A 182 -20.60 -7.09 13.96
N GLY A 183 -19.62 -7.28 14.85
CA GLY A 183 -19.00 -6.20 15.61
C GLY A 183 -18.38 -5.12 14.70
N TYR A 184 -17.57 -5.53 13.72
CA TYR A 184 -16.97 -4.59 12.77
C TYR A 184 -18.00 -3.91 11.86
N LEU A 185 -19.01 -4.65 11.38
CA LEU A 185 -20.09 -4.09 10.57
C LEU A 185 -20.89 -3.04 11.34
N ARG A 186 -21.20 -3.31 12.61
CA ARG A 186 -21.87 -2.35 13.48
C ARG A 186 -21.02 -1.10 13.62
N GLN A 187 -19.76 -1.25 14.01
CA GLN A 187 -18.84 -0.13 14.19
C GLN A 187 -18.65 0.70 12.91
N ALA A 188 -18.50 0.06 11.75
CA ALA A 188 -18.30 0.75 10.48
C ALA A 188 -19.57 1.45 9.96
N LEU A 189 -20.73 0.79 10.09
CA LEU A 189 -21.97 1.22 9.41
C LEU A 189 -22.98 1.92 10.32
N GLU A 190 -22.74 2.03 11.63
CA GLU A 190 -23.66 2.68 12.56
C GLU A 190 -23.97 4.12 12.15
N GLY A 191 -22.96 4.89 11.76
CA GLY A 191 -23.09 6.26 11.25
C GLY A 191 -23.70 6.39 9.85
N VAL A 192 -23.89 5.28 9.13
CA VAL A 192 -24.46 5.26 7.78
C VAL A 192 -25.99 5.13 7.83
N PRO A 193 -26.75 5.92 7.04
CA PRO A 193 -28.20 5.77 6.96
C PRO A 193 -28.63 4.34 6.57
N ARG A 194 -29.61 3.77 7.28
CA ARG A 194 -30.10 2.39 7.08
C ARG A 194 -30.36 1.99 5.62
N PRO A 195 -30.99 2.83 4.76
CA PRO A 195 -31.24 2.45 3.37
C PRO A 195 -29.97 2.21 2.54
N ARG A 196 -28.83 2.80 2.95
CA ARG A 196 -27.56 2.76 2.20
C ARG A 196 -26.63 1.63 2.60
N ARG A 197 -26.84 1.04 3.78
CA ARG A 197 -25.96 -0.02 4.30
C ARG A 197 -25.91 -1.25 3.38
N LEU A 198 -27.05 -1.61 2.78
CA LEU A 198 -27.10 -2.70 1.81
C LEU A 198 -26.31 -2.38 0.54
N ASP A 199 -26.45 -1.17 -0.03
CA ASP A 199 -25.73 -0.75 -1.24
C ASP A 199 -24.21 -0.89 -1.05
N LEU A 200 -23.70 -0.46 0.11
CA LEU A 200 -22.29 -0.58 0.46
C LEU A 200 -21.81 -2.03 0.57
N LEU A 201 -22.62 -2.92 1.16
CA LEU A 201 -22.26 -4.34 1.30
C LEU A 201 -22.28 -5.08 -0.04
N LEU A 202 -23.23 -4.77 -0.92
CA LEU A 202 -23.29 -5.36 -2.26
C LEU A 202 -22.13 -4.88 -3.15
N ASP A 203 -21.79 -3.59 -3.08
CA ASP A 203 -20.61 -3.04 -3.78
C ASP A 203 -19.30 -3.64 -3.22
N LEU A 204 -19.18 -3.77 -1.90
CA LEU A 204 -18.04 -4.43 -1.27
C LEU A 204 -17.89 -5.89 -1.76
N TRP A 205 -18.98 -6.66 -1.75
CA TRP A 205 -18.96 -8.05 -2.21
C TRP A 205 -18.43 -8.16 -3.66
N THR A 206 -18.95 -7.32 -4.54
CA THR A 206 -18.55 -7.26 -5.96
C THR A 206 -17.06 -6.92 -6.10
N ARG A 207 -16.56 -5.98 -5.30
CA ARG A 207 -15.15 -5.57 -5.32
C ARG A 207 -14.21 -6.65 -4.81
N VAL A 208 -14.55 -7.33 -3.71
CA VAL A 208 -13.75 -8.44 -3.17
C VAL A 208 -13.69 -9.59 -4.18
N LEU A 209 -14.82 -9.93 -4.83
CA LEU A 209 -14.82 -10.90 -5.92
C LEU A 209 -13.92 -10.46 -7.08
N GLY A 210 -14.05 -9.21 -7.52
CA GLY A 210 -13.22 -8.65 -8.60
C GLY A 210 -11.72 -8.71 -8.28
N GLU A 211 -11.33 -8.43 -7.04
CA GLU A 211 -9.94 -8.48 -6.60
C GLU A 211 -9.41 -9.92 -6.54
N ARG A 212 -10.20 -10.86 -6.03
CA ARG A 212 -9.83 -12.29 -6.03
C ARG A 212 -9.73 -12.85 -7.45
N ASP A 213 -10.65 -12.47 -8.33
CA ASP A 213 -10.59 -12.87 -9.73
C ASP A 213 -9.36 -12.29 -10.43
N ARG A 214 -8.97 -11.04 -10.11
CA ARG A 214 -7.73 -10.42 -10.60
C ARG A 214 -6.50 -11.21 -10.16
N CYS A 215 -6.39 -11.51 -8.86
CA CYS A 215 -5.30 -12.33 -8.30
C CYS A 215 -5.28 -13.75 -8.90
N GLY A 216 -6.45 -14.38 -9.03
CA GLY A 216 -6.60 -15.70 -9.63
C GLY A 216 -6.23 -15.72 -11.13
N ARG A 217 -6.62 -14.70 -11.89
CA ARG A 217 -6.20 -14.53 -13.30
C ARG A 217 -4.69 -14.40 -13.41
N ARG A 218 -4.05 -13.55 -12.59
CA ARG A 218 -2.58 -13.43 -12.55
C ARG A 218 -1.90 -14.78 -12.30
N ALA A 219 -2.37 -15.53 -11.30
CA ALA A 219 -1.82 -16.84 -10.99
C ALA A 219 -1.98 -17.85 -12.15
N ARG A 220 -3.16 -17.90 -12.79
CA ARG A 220 -3.40 -18.78 -13.96
C ARG A 220 -2.52 -18.41 -15.16
N ARG A 221 -2.38 -17.11 -15.45
CA ARG A 221 -1.52 -16.61 -16.53
C ARG A 221 -0.06 -16.98 -16.31
N LEU A 222 0.48 -16.71 -15.12
CA LEU A 222 1.86 -17.09 -14.77
C LEU A 222 2.06 -18.61 -14.75
N ALA A 223 1.05 -19.40 -14.40
CA ALA A 223 1.14 -20.86 -14.43
C ALA A 223 1.33 -21.46 -15.84
N THR A 224 1.09 -20.68 -16.91
CA THR A 224 1.44 -21.11 -18.28
C THR A 224 2.95 -21.11 -18.53
N GLN A 225 3.71 -20.36 -17.73
CA GLN A 225 5.15 -20.18 -17.87
C GLN A 225 5.95 -21.25 -17.12
N GLY A 226 7.23 -21.38 -17.49
CA GLY A 226 8.12 -22.38 -16.90
C GLY A 226 8.42 -22.07 -15.45
N ARG A 227 8.39 -23.09 -14.58
CA ARG A 227 8.83 -22.94 -13.17
C ARG A 227 10.34 -22.72 -13.04
N ARG A 228 11.11 -23.24 -14.00
CA ARG A 228 12.57 -23.06 -14.07
C ARG A 228 12.87 -21.96 -15.07
N ASP A 229 13.52 -20.91 -14.57
CA ASP A 229 14.09 -19.84 -15.39
C ASP A 229 15.22 -20.40 -16.27
N ARG A 230 15.08 -20.22 -17.57
CA ARG A 230 16.03 -20.64 -18.62
C ARG A 230 16.53 -19.44 -19.43
N LEU A 231 16.35 -18.22 -18.92
CA LEU A 231 16.80 -17.00 -19.59
C LEU A 231 18.32 -17.01 -19.83
N SER A 232 19.12 -17.52 -18.90
CA SER A 232 20.57 -17.73 -19.08
C SER A 232 20.90 -18.56 -20.32
N ASP A 233 20.20 -19.68 -20.49
CA ASP A 233 20.46 -20.62 -21.58
C ASP A 233 20.07 -20.00 -22.92
N LEU A 234 18.98 -19.20 -22.94
CA LEU A 234 18.57 -18.44 -24.10
C LEU A 234 19.58 -17.33 -24.45
N ARG A 235 20.19 -16.67 -23.45
CA ARG A 235 21.26 -15.67 -23.68
C ARG A 235 22.46 -16.31 -24.37
N GLU A 236 22.91 -17.47 -23.89
CA GLU A 236 24.03 -18.20 -24.51
C GLU A 236 23.71 -18.61 -25.96
N LEU A 237 22.51 -19.14 -26.20
CA LEU A 237 22.06 -19.51 -27.54
C LEU A 237 21.95 -18.29 -28.47
N ARG A 238 21.48 -17.16 -27.93
CA ARG A 238 21.40 -15.91 -28.68
C ARG A 238 22.77 -15.37 -29.03
N ALA A 239 23.71 -15.38 -28.10
CA ALA A 239 25.09 -14.96 -28.34
C ALA A 239 25.73 -15.76 -29.48
N ARG A 240 25.65 -17.11 -29.43
CA ARG A 240 26.18 -17.97 -30.51
C ARG A 240 25.54 -17.68 -31.87
N TYR A 241 24.23 -17.46 -31.89
CA TYR A 241 23.52 -17.08 -33.11
C TYR A 241 24.00 -15.74 -33.66
N GLU A 242 24.19 -14.72 -32.81
CA GLU A 242 24.73 -13.43 -33.23
C GLU A 242 26.18 -13.54 -33.72
N ASP A 243 27.01 -14.38 -33.08
CA ASP A 243 28.37 -14.67 -33.54
C ASP A 243 28.37 -15.29 -34.95
N ASP A 244 27.51 -16.29 -35.20
CA ASP A 244 27.34 -16.90 -36.52
C ASP A 244 26.89 -15.87 -37.57
N VAL A 245 25.99 -14.95 -37.19
CA VAL A 245 25.54 -13.87 -38.07
C VAL A 245 26.70 -12.91 -38.39
N VAL A 246 27.48 -12.51 -37.39
CA VAL A 246 28.66 -11.65 -37.56
C VAL A 246 29.67 -12.31 -38.49
N VAL A 247 30.02 -13.58 -38.25
CA VAL A 247 30.95 -14.34 -39.10
C VAL A 247 30.43 -14.41 -40.53
N ARG A 248 29.13 -14.66 -40.73
CA ARG A 248 28.53 -14.68 -42.08
C ARG A 248 28.63 -13.34 -42.80
N HIS A 249 28.36 -12.23 -42.11
CA HIS A 249 28.52 -10.90 -42.71
C HIS A 249 29.99 -10.55 -42.98
N LEU A 250 30.91 -10.95 -42.09
CA LEU A 250 32.35 -10.80 -42.27
C LEU A 250 32.83 -11.53 -43.53
N LYS A 251 32.44 -12.80 -43.69
CA LYS A 251 32.76 -13.61 -44.88
C LYS A 251 32.25 -12.97 -46.16
N ALA A 252 31.00 -12.51 -46.14
CA ALA A 252 30.39 -11.84 -47.29
C ALA A 252 31.06 -10.49 -47.62
N ALA A 253 31.35 -9.67 -46.62
CA ALA A 253 31.93 -8.34 -46.81
C ALA A 253 33.38 -8.38 -47.33
N LEU A 254 34.15 -9.37 -46.89
CA LEU A 254 35.55 -9.53 -47.29
C LEU A 254 35.75 -10.51 -48.45
N CYS A 255 34.67 -11.18 -48.89
CA CYS A 255 34.71 -12.27 -49.89
C CYS A 255 35.71 -13.38 -49.50
N LEU A 256 35.71 -13.76 -48.22
CA LEU A 256 36.61 -14.79 -47.65
C LEU A 256 35.80 -15.97 -47.11
N ASP A 257 36.22 -17.19 -47.43
CA ASP A 257 35.61 -18.39 -46.85
C ASP A 257 36.04 -18.64 -45.40
N GLU A 258 37.26 -18.24 -45.04
CA GLU A 258 37.86 -18.40 -43.71
C GLU A 258 38.59 -17.11 -43.27
N PRO A 259 37.89 -16.16 -42.60
CA PRO A 259 38.49 -14.91 -42.15
C PRO A 259 39.43 -15.13 -40.96
N THR A 260 40.57 -14.44 -40.95
CA THR A 260 41.53 -14.48 -39.83
C THR A 260 41.11 -13.54 -38.70
N LEU A 261 41.76 -13.65 -37.52
CA LEU A 261 41.57 -12.70 -36.43
C LEU A 261 41.93 -11.25 -36.82
N ALA A 262 42.92 -11.09 -37.71
CA ALA A 262 43.31 -9.77 -38.22
C ALA A 262 42.23 -9.18 -39.14
N ASP A 263 41.55 -10.03 -39.92
CA ASP A 263 40.43 -9.62 -40.78
C ASP A 263 39.23 -9.19 -39.92
N ALA A 264 38.91 -9.95 -38.88
CA ALA A 264 37.87 -9.59 -37.92
C ALA A 264 38.17 -8.27 -37.18
N ALA A 265 39.42 -8.04 -36.77
CA ALA A 265 39.82 -6.81 -36.07
C ALA A 265 39.76 -5.55 -36.96
N ARG A 266 39.86 -5.70 -38.28
CA ARG A 266 39.76 -4.61 -39.26
C ARG A 266 38.34 -4.40 -39.77
N TRP A 267 37.45 -5.35 -39.54
CA TRP A 267 36.09 -5.28 -40.03
C TRP A 267 35.28 -4.25 -39.26
N MET A 268 34.79 -3.26 -40.01
CA MET A 268 33.80 -2.31 -39.53
C MET A 268 32.43 -2.72 -40.11
N PRO A 269 31.41 -2.99 -39.26
CA PRO A 269 30.11 -3.37 -39.76
C PRO A 269 29.50 -2.27 -40.65
N PRO A 270 29.09 -2.60 -41.88
CA PRO A 270 28.45 -1.65 -42.80
C PRO A 270 27.00 -1.34 -42.38
N ASP A 271 26.41 -0.28 -42.92
CA ASP A 271 25.07 0.18 -42.50
C ASP A 271 23.96 -0.87 -42.73
N HIS A 272 24.06 -1.67 -43.79
CA HIS A 272 23.10 -2.75 -44.05
C HIS A 272 23.12 -3.84 -42.96
N TYR A 273 24.26 -4.08 -42.31
CA TYR A 273 24.33 -5.01 -41.17
C TYR A 273 23.48 -4.51 -40.00
N TRP A 274 23.54 -3.21 -39.72
CA TRP A 274 22.75 -2.58 -38.66
C TRP A 274 21.26 -2.51 -39.00
N HIS A 275 20.92 -2.23 -40.26
CA HIS A 275 19.53 -2.31 -40.74
C HIS A 275 18.96 -3.73 -40.57
N ASP A 276 19.74 -4.75 -40.93
CA ASP A 276 19.35 -6.15 -40.75
C ASP A 276 19.20 -6.53 -39.26
N GLN A 277 20.03 -5.96 -38.37
CA GLN A 277 19.88 -6.15 -36.91
C GLN A 277 18.56 -5.54 -36.40
N LEU A 278 18.23 -4.31 -36.79
CA LEU A 278 16.99 -3.63 -36.39
C LEU A 278 15.74 -4.36 -36.93
N ALA A 279 15.78 -4.83 -38.18
CA ALA A 279 14.68 -5.61 -38.75
C ALA A 279 14.46 -6.94 -38.00
N ARG A 280 15.55 -7.67 -37.67
CA ARG A 280 15.45 -8.90 -36.86
C ARG A 280 14.92 -8.65 -35.46
N LEU A 281 15.32 -7.56 -34.82
CA LEU A 281 14.84 -7.17 -33.50
C LEU A 281 13.32 -6.92 -33.52
N GLN A 282 12.83 -6.15 -34.49
CA GLN A 282 11.41 -5.90 -34.68
C GLN A 282 10.62 -7.20 -34.89
N ASP A 283 11.13 -8.08 -35.75
CA ASP A 283 10.53 -9.38 -36.02
C ASP A 283 10.50 -10.28 -34.77
N ASP A 284 11.57 -10.28 -33.98
CA ASP A 284 11.63 -11.03 -32.71
C ASP A 284 10.64 -10.48 -31.68
N ALA A 285 10.46 -9.16 -31.60
CA ALA A 285 9.49 -8.53 -30.72
C ALA A 285 8.05 -8.87 -31.12
N ILE A 286 7.73 -8.82 -32.41
CA ILE A 286 6.42 -9.23 -32.94
C ILE A 286 6.14 -10.70 -32.64
N ALA A 287 7.13 -11.58 -32.86
CA ALA A 287 6.99 -13.01 -32.56
C ALA A 287 6.82 -13.29 -31.05
N ALA A 288 7.61 -12.63 -30.19
CA ALA A 288 7.48 -12.76 -28.74
C ALA A 288 6.13 -12.22 -28.24
N THR A 289 5.64 -11.13 -28.82
CA THR A 289 4.28 -10.59 -28.55
C THR A 289 3.21 -11.62 -28.88
N ALA A 290 3.31 -12.29 -30.03
CA ALA A 290 2.35 -13.34 -30.41
C ALA A 290 2.37 -14.52 -29.44
N LEU A 291 3.55 -14.97 -29.00
CA LEU A 291 3.67 -16.03 -27.99
C LEU A 291 3.04 -15.62 -26.65
N LEU A 292 3.28 -14.40 -26.19
CA LEU A 292 2.72 -13.88 -24.94
C LEU A 292 1.20 -13.77 -25.01
N ARG A 293 0.67 -13.14 -26.06
CA ARG A 293 -0.78 -13.00 -26.26
C ARG A 293 -1.47 -14.37 -26.38
N THR A 294 -0.83 -15.33 -27.04
CA THR A 294 -1.31 -16.72 -27.10
C THR A 294 -1.30 -17.39 -25.73
N ALA A 295 -0.22 -17.22 -24.95
CA ALA A 295 -0.14 -17.77 -23.60
C ALA A 295 -1.23 -17.19 -22.67
N VAL A 296 -1.50 -15.88 -22.77
CA VAL A 296 -2.59 -15.22 -22.04
C VAL A 296 -3.96 -15.73 -22.48
N ALA A 297 -4.21 -15.83 -23.79
CA ALA A 297 -5.48 -16.34 -24.32
C ALA A 297 -5.76 -17.79 -23.86
N VAL A 298 -4.73 -18.65 -23.87
CA VAL A 298 -4.83 -20.02 -23.36
C VAL A 298 -5.07 -20.06 -21.85
N ALA A 299 -4.46 -19.15 -21.08
CA ALA A 299 -4.68 -19.07 -19.63
C ALA A 299 -6.10 -18.63 -19.26
N ASP A 300 -6.66 -17.69 -20.04
CA ASP A 300 -7.96 -17.08 -19.75
C ASP A 300 -9.13 -17.91 -20.33
N HIS A 301 -8.93 -18.61 -21.46
CA HIS A 301 -10.00 -19.28 -22.21
C HIS A 301 -9.79 -20.79 -22.43
N GLY A 302 -8.63 -21.34 -22.03
CA GLY A 302 -8.25 -22.73 -22.33
C GLY A 302 -7.60 -22.89 -23.70
N TYR A 303 -7.06 -24.08 -23.99
CA TYR A 303 -6.25 -24.31 -25.19
C TYR A 303 -7.04 -24.21 -26.49
N GLU A 304 -8.26 -24.74 -26.55
CA GLU A 304 -9.06 -24.76 -27.78
C GLU A 304 -9.44 -23.34 -28.21
N GLU A 305 -10.21 -22.65 -27.37
CA GLU A 305 -10.64 -21.27 -27.62
C GLU A 305 -9.45 -20.29 -27.67
N GLY A 306 -8.44 -20.47 -26.80
CA GLY A 306 -7.27 -19.60 -26.77
C GLY A 306 -6.41 -19.69 -28.03
N LEU A 307 -6.23 -20.88 -28.60
CA LEU A 307 -5.51 -21.06 -29.87
C LEU A 307 -6.32 -20.57 -31.06
N ALA A 308 -7.64 -20.81 -31.08
CA ALA A 308 -8.51 -20.29 -32.13
C ALA A 308 -8.47 -18.75 -32.19
N ARG A 309 -8.54 -18.08 -31.03
CA ARG A 309 -8.41 -16.60 -30.94
C ARG A 309 -7.05 -16.08 -31.36
N SER A 310 -6.01 -16.89 -31.25
CA SER A 310 -4.62 -16.48 -31.53
C SER A 310 -4.14 -16.89 -32.92
N ALA A 311 -4.91 -17.70 -33.66
CA ALA A 311 -4.51 -18.19 -34.98
C ALA A 311 -4.21 -17.06 -35.99
N PRO A 312 -5.06 -16.02 -36.14
CA PRO A 312 -4.76 -14.91 -37.05
C PRO A 312 -3.46 -14.19 -36.68
N LEU A 313 -3.20 -14.02 -35.39
CA LEU A 313 -1.98 -13.40 -34.88
C LEU A 313 -0.73 -14.20 -35.26
N ILE A 314 -0.79 -15.51 -35.07
CA ILE A 314 0.29 -16.46 -35.40
C ILE A 314 0.55 -16.48 -36.92
N GLU A 315 -0.51 -16.49 -37.73
CA GLU A 315 -0.44 -16.41 -39.19
C GLU A 315 0.23 -15.11 -39.65
N ALA A 316 -0.15 -13.97 -39.07
CA ALA A 316 0.44 -12.67 -39.40
C ALA A 316 1.96 -12.63 -39.13
N VAL A 317 2.43 -13.23 -38.03
CA VAL A 317 3.87 -13.34 -37.74
C VAL A 317 4.60 -14.19 -38.78
N VAL A 318 4.01 -15.32 -39.18
CA VAL A 318 4.62 -16.22 -40.18
C VAL A 318 4.62 -15.62 -41.58
N ALA A 319 3.57 -14.88 -41.96
CA ALA A 319 3.49 -14.19 -43.25
C ALA A 319 4.63 -13.16 -43.42
N ARG A 320 5.03 -12.49 -42.34
CA ARG A 320 6.15 -11.54 -42.34
C ARG A 320 7.52 -12.19 -42.53
N CYS A 321 7.72 -13.39 -41.98
CA CYS A 321 8.96 -14.14 -42.14
C CYS A 321 8.65 -15.62 -42.45
N PRO A 322 8.40 -15.95 -43.75
CA PRO A 322 8.05 -17.31 -44.17
C PRO A 322 9.10 -18.37 -43.76
N ALA A 323 10.37 -17.97 -43.63
CA ALA A 323 11.45 -18.85 -43.16
C ALA A 323 11.18 -19.48 -41.78
N TRP A 324 10.35 -18.85 -40.94
CA TRP A 324 9.93 -19.45 -39.67
C TRP A 324 8.96 -20.62 -39.86
N ALA A 325 8.13 -20.60 -40.91
CA ALA A 325 7.25 -21.70 -41.28
C ALA A 325 8.04 -22.95 -41.68
N ASP A 326 9.25 -22.79 -42.21
CA ASP A 326 10.09 -23.88 -42.68
C ASP A 326 11.18 -24.29 -41.68
N GLY A 327 11.52 -23.40 -40.75
CA GLY A 327 12.54 -23.62 -39.72
C GLY A 327 12.25 -24.84 -38.86
N ARG A 328 13.07 -25.89 -39.01
CA ARG A 328 13.11 -27.05 -38.12
C ARG A 328 14.33 -26.95 -37.21
N ARG A 329 14.15 -27.24 -35.92
CA ARG A 329 15.30 -27.51 -35.03
C ARG A 329 15.94 -28.82 -35.47
N ARG A 330 17.26 -28.85 -35.65
CA ARG A 330 17.98 -30.10 -35.93
C ARG A 330 18.00 -31.04 -34.72
N ASP A 331 17.90 -30.50 -33.49
CA ASP A 331 18.27 -31.24 -32.27
C ASP A 331 17.22 -31.21 -31.14
N GLY A 332 16.02 -30.64 -31.36
CA GLY A 332 14.96 -30.56 -30.34
C GLY A 332 15.22 -29.60 -29.15
N GLY A 333 16.39 -28.97 -29.05
CA GLY A 333 16.76 -27.96 -28.04
C GLY A 333 16.04 -26.61 -28.17
N LEU A 334 16.28 -25.65 -27.28
CA LEU A 334 15.68 -24.31 -27.35
C LEU A 334 16.20 -23.53 -28.58
N PRO A 335 15.35 -22.81 -29.34
CA PRO A 335 15.81 -21.96 -30.43
C PRO A 335 16.32 -20.62 -29.89
N ALA A 336 17.30 -20.03 -30.60
CA ALA A 336 17.84 -18.70 -30.27
C ALA A 336 16.85 -17.54 -30.53
N ARG A 337 15.80 -17.78 -31.32
CA ARG A 337 14.81 -16.76 -31.74
C ARG A 337 13.38 -17.22 -31.51
N PRO A 338 12.47 -16.32 -31.05
CA PRO A 338 11.08 -16.65 -30.75
C PRO A 338 10.27 -17.07 -31.99
N GLY A 339 10.58 -16.53 -33.17
CA GLY A 339 9.86 -16.83 -34.42
C GLY A 339 9.79 -18.33 -34.76
N VAL A 340 10.81 -19.11 -34.37
CA VAL A 340 10.82 -20.56 -34.57
C VAL A 340 9.69 -21.27 -33.81
N HIS A 341 9.38 -20.82 -32.58
CA HIS A 341 8.25 -21.35 -31.82
C HIS A 341 6.92 -20.97 -32.46
N VAL A 342 6.79 -19.74 -32.97
CA VAL A 342 5.57 -19.30 -33.65
C VAL A 342 5.33 -20.14 -34.92
N GLY A 343 6.36 -20.31 -35.76
CA GLY A 343 6.27 -21.16 -36.95
C GLY A 343 5.97 -22.62 -36.64
N GLU A 344 6.53 -23.17 -35.55
CA GLU A 344 6.21 -24.51 -35.08
C GLU A 344 4.76 -24.69 -34.62
N ILE A 345 4.17 -23.67 -33.99
CA ILE A 345 2.76 -23.66 -33.58
C ILE A 345 1.89 -23.52 -34.83
N HIS A 346 2.18 -22.54 -35.70
CA HIS A 346 1.49 -22.32 -36.97
C HIS A 346 1.37 -23.62 -37.78
N ARG A 347 2.50 -24.30 -38.04
CA ARG A 347 2.51 -25.58 -38.78
C ARG A 347 1.56 -26.64 -38.23
N ARG A 348 1.35 -26.67 -36.91
CA ARG A 348 0.42 -27.63 -36.29
C ARG A 348 -1.03 -27.19 -36.39
N LEU A 349 -1.30 -25.89 -36.28
CA LEU A 349 -2.64 -25.32 -36.42
C LEU A 349 -3.14 -25.40 -37.88
N SER A 350 -2.29 -25.04 -38.86
CA SER A 350 -2.65 -25.07 -40.29
C SER A 350 -2.91 -26.48 -40.83
N ALA A 351 -2.49 -27.52 -40.11
CA ALA A 351 -2.76 -28.91 -40.47
C ALA A 351 -4.21 -29.36 -40.18
N GLY A 352 -5.05 -28.49 -39.61
CA GLY A 352 -6.49 -28.75 -39.41
C GLY A 352 -6.82 -29.83 -38.39
N ASN A 353 -5.86 -30.21 -37.53
CA ASN A 353 -6.07 -31.22 -36.50
C ASN A 353 -6.91 -30.66 -35.34
N PRO A 354 -7.79 -31.47 -34.72
CA PRO A 354 -8.52 -31.04 -33.53
C PRO A 354 -7.56 -30.73 -32.37
N VAL A 355 -7.99 -29.84 -31.46
CA VAL A 355 -7.21 -29.48 -30.27
C VAL A 355 -7.31 -30.59 -29.22
N ASP A 356 -6.52 -31.64 -29.41
CA ASP A 356 -6.46 -32.80 -28.53
C ASP A 356 -5.28 -32.73 -27.53
N THR A 357 -5.17 -33.72 -26.64
CA THR A 357 -4.09 -33.81 -25.64
C THR A 357 -2.70 -33.83 -26.28
N ARG A 358 -2.57 -34.35 -27.52
CA ARG A 358 -1.29 -34.42 -28.24
C ARG A 358 -0.87 -33.04 -28.75
N LEU A 359 -1.80 -32.27 -29.32
CA LEU A 359 -1.54 -30.90 -29.73
C LEU A 359 -1.23 -30.02 -28.52
N ILE A 360 -1.99 -30.16 -27.43
CA ILE A 360 -1.73 -29.45 -26.17
C ILE A 360 -0.33 -29.78 -25.64
N GLY A 361 0.04 -31.06 -25.61
CA GLY A 361 1.38 -31.52 -25.20
C GLY A 361 2.50 -30.97 -26.09
N TYR A 362 2.22 -30.68 -27.37
CA TYR A 362 3.17 -30.05 -28.28
C TYR A 362 3.25 -28.52 -28.10
N VAL A 363 2.11 -27.83 -28.00
CA VAL A 363 2.07 -26.35 -27.91
C VAL A 363 2.53 -25.85 -26.55
N LYS A 364 2.14 -26.54 -25.46
CA LYS A 364 2.44 -26.12 -24.09
C LYS A 364 3.92 -25.80 -23.85
N PRO A 365 4.90 -26.69 -24.17
CA PRO A 365 6.32 -26.39 -23.98
C PRO A 365 6.83 -25.14 -24.70
N ARG A 366 6.18 -24.72 -25.79
CA ARG A 366 6.56 -23.54 -26.60
C ARG A 366 6.01 -22.26 -25.99
N LEU A 367 4.76 -22.27 -25.51
CA LEU A 367 4.16 -21.13 -24.81
C LEU A 367 4.77 -20.88 -23.43
N THR A 368 5.25 -21.94 -22.77
CA THR A 368 5.93 -21.86 -21.47
C THR A 368 7.20 -21.01 -21.48
N ARG A 369 7.73 -20.68 -22.67
CA ARG A 369 8.94 -19.86 -22.88
C ARG A 369 8.65 -18.44 -23.34
N ALA A 370 7.39 -18.06 -23.50
CA ALA A 370 7.00 -16.75 -24.01
C ALA A 370 7.60 -15.60 -23.17
N ARG A 371 7.55 -15.69 -21.84
CA ARG A 371 8.15 -14.71 -20.92
C ARG A 371 9.65 -14.55 -21.15
N GLU A 372 10.38 -15.66 -21.21
CA GLU A 372 11.86 -15.62 -21.31
C GLU A 372 12.31 -15.05 -22.66
N PHE A 373 11.60 -15.38 -23.75
CA PHE A 373 11.86 -14.74 -25.04
C PHE A 373 11.57 -13.23 -25.02
N ALA A 374 10.51 -12.80 -24.34
CA ALA A 374 10.20 -11.38 -24.23
C ALA A 374 11.29 -10.62 -23.48
N LEU A 375 11.76 -11.15 -22.34
CA LEU A 375 12.87 -10.57 -21.58
C LEU A 375 14.16 -10.50 -22.40
N LEU A 376 14.50 -11.58 -23.11
CA LEU A 376 15.66 -11.59 -24.01
C LEU A 376 15.57 -10.51 -25.10
N VAL A 377 14.38 -10.34 -25.70
CA VAL A 377 14.18 -9.32 -26.74
C VAL A 377 14.27 -7.90 -26.18
N ILE A 378 13.77 -7.66 -24.96
CA ILE A 378 13.91 -6.37 -24.27
C ILE A 378 15.40 -6.06 -24.02
N GLU A 379 16.16 -7.00 -23.45
CA GLU A 379 17.62 -6.87 -23.25
C GLU A 379 18.38 -6.66 -24.57
N THR A 380 17.92 -7.30 -25.64
CA THR A 380 18.51 -7.13 -26.98
C THR A 380 18.20 -5.74 -27.54
N ALA A 381 16.98 -5.23 -27.33
CA ALA A 381 16.61 -3.89 -27.74
C ALA A 381 17.45 -2.84 -27.00
N GLU A 382 17.60 -2.96 -25.68
CA GLU A 382 18.51 -2.17 -24.84
C GLU A 382 19.92 -2.11 -25.46
N THR A 383 20.51 -3.29 -25.67
CA THR A 383 21.89 -3.41 -26.16
C THR A 383 22.06 -2.81 -27.57
N VAL A 384 21.08 -3.01 -28.46
CA VAL A 384 21.14 -2.48 -29.83
C VAL A 384 21.01 -0.96 -29.82
N MET A 385 20.06 -0.42 -29.04
CA MET A 385 19.83 1.03 -28.95
C MET A 385 21.04 1.75 -28.35
N ASP A 386 21.64 1.21 -27.28
CA ASP A 386 22.85 1.77 -26.66
C ASP A 386 24.06 1.82 -27.62
N ARG A 387 24.16 0.86 -28.54
CA ARG A 387 25.22 0.82 -29.55
C ARG A 387 25.00 1.78 -30.72
N MET A 388 23.75 2.13 -31.02
CA MET A 388 23.40 2.89 -32.22
C MET A 388 23.17 4.38 -31.93
N VAL A 389 22.52 4.73 -30.82
CA VAL A 389 22.19 6.12 -30.49
C VAL A 389 23.47 6.95 -30.29
N GLY A 390 23.56 8.08 -30.99
CA GLY A 390 24.71 8.99 -30.96
C GLY A 390 25.91 8.53 -31.79
N GLN A 391 25.92 7.29 -32.29
CA GLN A 391 26.99 6.73 -33.11
C GLN A 391 26.56 6.45 -34.56
N ARG A 392 25.28 6.16 -34.79
CA ARG A 392 24.68 5.71 -36.07
C ARG A 392 23.28 6.30 -36.29
N ASP A 393 23.11 7.58 -35.96
CA ASP A 393 21.80 8.26 -36.00
C ASP A 393 21.19 8.36 -37.40
N ASP A 394 22.00 8.31 -38.45
CA ASP A 394 21.57 8.28 -39.85
C ASP A 394 20.92 6.94 -40.21
N VAL A 395 21.54 5.82 -39.84
CA VAL A 395 20.98 4.47 -40.03
C VAL A 395 19.70 4.31 -39.21
N LEU A 396 19.70 4.77 -37.96
CA LEU A 396 18.53 4.74 -37.09
C LEU A 396 17.36 5.55 -37.67
N ARG A 397 17.61 6.77 -38.17
CA ARG A 397 16.57 7.61 -38.78
C ARG A 397 16.05 7.03 -40.09
N ALA A 398 16.92 6.45 -40.91
CA ALA A 398 16.51 5.80 -42.16
C ALA A 398 15.59 4.60 -41.90
N TRP A 399 15.99 3.71 -40.98
CA TRP A 399 15.14 2.59 -40.56
C TRP A 399 13.86 3.06 -39.87
N GLY A 400 13.98 4.00 -38.93
CA GLY A 400 12.89 4.52 -38.12
C GLY A 400 11.84 5.28 -38.93
N GLY A 401 12.24 5.90 -40.05
CA GLY A 401 11.36 6.58 -40.99
C GLY A 401 10.59 5.65 -41.95
N THR A 402 10.78 4.34 -41.85
CA THR A 402 10.12 3.35 -42.72
C THR A 402 8.84 2.84 -42.07
N ALA A 403 7.76 2.70 -42.84
CA ALA A 403 6.46 2.18 -42.40
C ALA A 403 6.33 0.64 -42.50
N SER A 404 7.42 -0.08 -42.80
CA SER A 404 7.38 -1.45 -43.34
C SER A 404 6.70 -2.46 -42.40
N GLY A 405 5.48 -2.86 -42.78
CA GLY A 405 4.72 -3.99 -42.25
C GLY A 405 4.15 -3.86 -40.83
N LEU A 406 4.30 -2.72 -40.15
CA LEU A 406 3.59 -2.46 -38.89
C LEU A 406 2.08 -2.34 -39.12
N ARG A 407 1.66 -1.74 -40.23
CA ARG A 407 0.24 -1.61 -40.63
C ARG A 407 -0.44 -2.98 -40.77
N GLU A 408 0.21 -3.93 -41.43
CA GLU A 408 -0.31 -5.30 -41.62
C GLU A 408 -0.39 -6.05 -40.28
N TRP A 409 0.65 -5.92 -39.45
CA TRP A 409 0.63 -6.45 -38.08
C TRP A 409 -0.52 -5.85 -37.26
N ARG A 410 -0.73 -4.52 -37.33
CA ARG A 410 -1.79 -3.82 -36.59
C ARG A 410 -3.20 -4.17 -37.05
N ALA A 411 -3.41 -4.43 -38.34
CA ALA A 411 -4.71 -4.87 -38.84
C ALA A 411 -5.20 -6.15 -38.13
N VAL A 412 -4.28 -7.03 -37.73
CA VAL A 412 -4.60 -8.29 -37.05
C VAL A 412 -4.47 -8.17 -35.53
N ALA A 413 -3.38 -7.58 -35.04
CA ALA A 413 -3.07 -7.54 -33.62
C ALA A 413 -3.95 -6.54 -32.86
N GLY A 414 -4.36 -5.44 -33.51
CA GLY A 414 -5.08 -4.32 -32.89
C GLY A 414 -4.33 -3.67 -31.73
N TYR A 415 -4.79 -2.50 -31.28
CA TYR A 415 -4.21 -1.86 -30.09
C TYR A 415 -4.56 -2.63 -28.82
N GLY A 416 -3.65 -2.63 -27.87
CA GLY A 416 -3.97 -3.14 -26.55
C GLY A 416 -5.10 -2.32 -25.92
N ALA A 417 -6.12 -2.98 -25.37
CA ALA A 417 -7.17 -2.35 -24.57
C ALA A 417 -6.69 -1.40 -23.45
N GLY A 418 -5.44 -1.53 -22.99
CA GLY A 418 -4.85 -0.71 -21.93
C GLY A 418 -4.10 0.53 -22.42
N ARG A 419 -3.83 0.68 -23.73
CA ARG A 419 -3.31 1.93 -24.29
C ARG A 419 -3.73 2.16 -25.75
N THR A 420 -4.48 3.23 -25.99
CA THR A 420 -4.95 3.66 -27.32
C THR A 420 -3.92 4.54 -28.03
N PRO A 421 -3.93 4.65 -29.37
CA PRO A 421 -3.06 5.56 -30.15
C PRO A 421 -2.96 6.98 -29.59
N ALA A 422 -4.07 7.53 -29.11
CA ALA A 422 -4.14 8.90 -28.57
C ALA A 422 -3.35 9.07 -27.26
N GLU A 423 -3.18 8.00 -26.47
CA GLU A 423 -2.31 8.00 -25.29
C GLU A 423 -0.81 7.94 -25.67
N TRP A 424 -0.51 7.82 -26.96
CA TRP A 424 0.83 7.92 -27.56
C TRP A 424 1.09 9.26 -28.27
N ASP A 425 0.18 10.25 -28.16
CA ASP A 425 0.24 11.55 -28.87
C ASP A 425 1.38 12.50 -28.45
N GLY A 426 2.52 11.96 -28.04
CA GLY A 426 3.76 12.70 -27.89
C GLY A 426 4.91 11.90 -28.46
N VAL A 427 5.77 12.55 -29.25
CA VAL A 427 7.15 12.08 -29.44
C VAL A 427 7.73 12.03 -28.04
N GLN A 428 7.73 10.85 -27.42
CA GLN A 428 8.36 10.68 -26.11
C GLN A 428 9.78 11.23 -26.24
N PRO A 429 10.30 12.03 -25.28
CA PRO A 429 11.55 12.76 -25.48
C PRO A 429 12.72 11.91 -25.97
N TRP A 430 12.72 10.61 -25.63
CA TRP A 430 13.71 9.61 -26.04
C TRP A 430 13.52 9.03 -27.47
N THR A 431 12.35 9.19 -28.11
CA THR A 431 12.14 8.90 -29.54
C THR A 431 12.63 10.03 -30.47
N GLY A 432 12.99 11.18 -29.90
CA GLY A 432 13.53 12.33 -30.64
C GLY A 432 14.69 12.00 -31.58
N PRO A 433 15.68 11.17 -31.20
CA PRO A 433 16.74 10.71 -32.10
C PRO A 433 16.25 9.83 -33.27
N LEU A 434 15.14 9.11 -33.12
CA LEU A 434 14.59 8.18 -34.12
C LEU A 434 13.67 8.89 -35.13
N LEU A 435 12.88 9.84 -34.64
CA LEU A 435 11.79 10.47 -35.39
C LEU A 435 12.07 11.94 -35.75
N GLY A 436 12.97 12.62 -35.05
CA GLY A 436 13.17 14.07 -35.18
C GLY A 436 11.93 14.88 -34.78
N ASP A 437 11.78 16.08 -35.35
CA ASP A 437 10.65 17.00 -35.11
C ASP A 437 9.40 16.62 -35.94
N ARG A 438 9.01 15.35 -35.96
CA ARG A 438 7.82 14.88 -36.70
C ARG A 438 6.52 15.18 -35.96
N GLU A 439 5.45 15.32 -36.73
CA GLU A 439 4.08 15.50 -36.23
C GLU A 439 3.66 14.36 -35.27
N PRO A 440 2.75 14.61 -34.32
CA PRO A 440 2.22 13.61 -33.39
C PRO A 440 1.66 12.38 -34.11
N LEU A 441 1.76 11.20 -33.48
CA LEU A 441 1.35 9.93 -34.09
C LEU A 441 -0.10 9.94 -34.61
N ARG A 442 -1.05 10.60 -33.92
CA ARG A 442 -2.44 10.76 -34.41
C ARG A 442 -2.59 11.44 -35.77
N GLU A 443 -1.61 12.22 -36.21
CA GLU A 443 -1.67 13.06 -37.41
C GLU A 443 -0.91 12.44 -38.59
N ARG A 444 -0.24 11.30 -38.41
CA ARG A 444 0.58 10.65 -39.44
C ARG A 444 0.50 9.12 -39.42
N GLU A 445 1.09 8.49 -40.42
CA GLU A 445 1.23 7.02 -40.45
C GLU A 445 2.20 6.52 -39.37
N GLU A 446 1.95 5.31 -38.88
CA GLU A 446 2.83 4.59 -37.95
C GLU A 446 4.13 4.17 -38.64
N LEU A 447 5.25 4.39 -37.97
CA LEU A 447 6.59 4.13 -38.44
C LEU A 447 7.36 3.22 -37.47
N ASN A 448 8.42 2.59 -37.96
CA ASN A 448 9.26 1.73 -37.14
C ASN A 448 9.88 2.46 -35.94
N GLY A 449 10.21 3.75 -36.12
CA GLY A 449 10.77 4.63 -35.09
C GLY A 449 9.80 5.01 -33.97
N ASP A 450 8.51 4.74 -34.13
CA ASP A 450 7.50 4.94 -33.07
C ASP A 450 7.60 3.88 -31.96
N LEU A 451 8.38 2.82 -32.19
CA LEU A 451 8.59 1.69 -31.28
C LEU A 451 7.30 1.03 -30.78
N LEU A 452 6.19 1.15 -31.52
CA LEU A 452 4.91 0.51 -31.18
C LEU A 452 5.01 -1.02 -31.08
N TRP A 453 5.95 -1.62 -31.83
CA TRP A 453 6.27 -3.04 -31.74
C TRP A 453 6.89 -3.45 -30.39
N TYR A 454 7.67 -2.57 -29.77
CA TYR A 454 8.32 -2.81 -28.48
C TYR A 454 7.34 -2.60 -27.32
N VAL A 455 6.52 -1.57 -27.46
CA VAL A 455 5.35 -1.33 -26.60
C VAL A 455 4.43 -2.53 -26.57
N ASP A 456 4.05 -3.06 -27.73
CA ASP A 456 3.16 -4.22 -27.83
C ASP A 456 3.70 -5.42 -27.06
N LEU A 457 5.02 -5.61 -27.14
CA LEU A 457 5.73 -6.67 -26.44
C LEU A 457 5.64 -6.50 -24.93
N ILE A 458 5.93 -5.30 -24.43
CA ILE A 458 5.94 -5.04 -22.98
C ILE A 458 4.53 -5.01 -22.41
N ASP A 459 3.54 -4.47 -23.11
CA ASP A 459 2.14 -4.56 -22.68
C ASP A 459 1.64 -6.01 -22.68
N ALA A 460 2.04 -6.82 -23.66
CA ALA A 460 1.74 -8.25 -23.65
C ALA A 460 2.41 -8.96 -22.46
N LEU A 461 3.63 -8.56 -22.10
CA LEU A 461 4.33 -9.08 -20.94
C LEU A 461 3.65 -8.62 -19.63
N ALA A 462 3.23 -7.36 -19.54
CA ALA A 462 2.49 -6.83 -18.39
C ALA A 462 1.15 -7.54 -18.17
N ARG A 463 0.45 -7.86 -19.26
CA ARG A 463 -0.78 -8.68 -19.21
C ARG A 463 -0.55 -10.08 -18.68
N LEU A 464 0.56 -10.71 -19.05
CA LEU A 464 0.95 -12.00 -18.48
C LEU A 464 1.11 -11.90 -16.96
N HIS A 465 1.68 -10.79 -16.47
CA HIS A 465 1.83 -10.47 -15.05
C HIS A 465 0.55 -9.94 -14.37
N GLY A 466 -0.57 -9.87 -15.10
CA GLY A 466 -1.89 -9.50 -14.56
C GLY A 466 -2.17 -7.99 -14.53
N HIS A 467 -1.32 -7.19 -15.18
CA HIS A 467 -1.52 -5.75 -15.36
C HIS A 467 -2.23 -5.45 -16.69
N ASP A 468 -2.95 -4.34 -16.80
CA ASP A 468 -3.66 -4.00 -18.04
C ASP A 468 -2.71 -3.54 -19.16
N ALA A 469 -1.66 -2.82 -18.77
CA ALA A 469 -0.55 -2.32 -19.57
C ALA A 469 0.70 -2.14 -18.70
N ALA A 470 1.86 -2.02 -19.32
CA ALA A 470 3.11 -1.70 -18.63
C ALA A 470 3.15 -0.24 -18.20
N ARG A 471 3.94 0.10 -17.18
CA ARG A 471 4.01 1.47 -16.64
C ARG A 471 5.29 2.18 -17.06
N SER A 472 5.20 3.45 -17.41
CA SER A 472 6.40 4.27 -17.63
C SER A 472 7.19 4.40 -16.32
N VAL A 473 8.50 4.23 -16.38
CA VAL A 473 9.40 4.52 -15.26
C VAL A 473 9.99 5.91 -15.47
N ASP A 474 9.57 6.87 -14.65
CA ASP A 474 10.05 8.24 -14.75
C ASP A 474 11.57 8.32 -14.49
N GLY A 475 12.28 9.17 -15.24
CA GLY A 475 13.66 9.57 -14.90
C GLY A 475 14.82 8.76 -15.50
N THR A 476 14.59 7.72 -16.31
CA THR A 476 15.68 6.92 -16.90
C THR A 476 16.18 7.43 -18.26
N GLY A 477 15.42 8.32 -18.93
CA GLY A 477 15.78 8.87 -20.26
C GLY A 477 15.76 7.85 -21.41
N ALA A 478 15.44 6.60 -21.12
CA ALA A 478 15.36 5.47 -22.06
C ALA A 478 13.95 4.84 -21.98
N PRO A 479 13.51 4.08 -23.01
CA PRO A 479 12.14 3.59 -23.14
C PRO A 479 11.78 2.43 -22.20
N TRP A 480 12.22 2.46 -20.94
CA TRP A 480 12.00 1.35 -20.03
C TRP A 480 10.62 1.47 -19.40
N PHE A 481 9.71 0.61 -19.89
CA PHE A 481 8.44 0.36 -19.24
C PHE A 481 8.61 -0.78 -18.25
N ASP A 482 8.11 -0.58 -17.04
CA ASP A 482 7.99 -1.65 -16.06
C ASP A 482 6.78 -2.53 -16.39
N HIS A 483 7.06 -3.78 -16.72
CA HIS A 483 6.05 -4.78 -17.08
C HIS A 483 5.51 -5.55 -15.86
N ASP A 484 6.22 -5.56 -14.73
CA ASP A 484 5.73 -6.17 -13.50
C ASP A 484 6.09 -5.30 -12.30
N PRO A 485 5.53 -4.08 -12.23
CA PRO A 485 5.79 -3.22 -11.09
C PRO A 485 5.42 -3.97 -9.81
N PRO A 486 6.28 -3.90 -8.78
CA PRO A 486 5.97 -4.53 -7.51
C PRO A 486 4.60 -4.00 -7.07
N PRO A 487 3.72 -4.88 -6.54
CA PRO A 487 2.44 -4.42 -6.03
C PRO A 487 2.72 -3.28 -5.05
N ALA A 488 2.02 -2.15 -5.23
CA ALA A 488 2.17 -1.02 -4.33
C ALA A 488 2.08 -1.54 -2.89
N ALA A 489 3.06 -1.16 -2.05
CA ALA A 489 3.00 -1.50 -0.64
C ALA A 489 1.61 -1.10 -0.13
N PRO A 490 0.94 -1.96 0.66
CA PRO A 490 -0.40 -1.65 1.14
C PRO A 490 -0.38 -0.26 1.77
N GLU A 491 -1.18 0.67 1.23
CA GLU A 491 -1.27 2.01 1.77
C GLU A 491 -1.76 1.88 3.23
N PRO A 492 -1.00 2.37 4.22
CA PRO A 492 -1.42 2.28 5.61
C PRO A 492 -2.82 2.90 5.76
N LEU A 493 -3.70 2.17 6.46
CA LEU A 493 -5.11 2.55 6.69
C LEU A 493 -6.05 2.50 5.47
N LYS A 494 -5.62 1.95 4.33
CA LYS A 494 -6.55 1.64 3.24
C LYS A 494 -7.14 0.25 3.44
N PRO A 495 -8.47 0.12 3.61
CA PRO A 495 -9.06 -1.20 3.88
C PRO A 495 -8.83 -2.17 2.73
N ARG A 496 -8.25 -3.33 3.07
CA ARG A 496 -7.87 -4.38 2.12
C ARG A 496 -9.07 -5.12 1.53
N LEU A 497 -9.00 -5.42 0.24
CA LEU A 497 -10.08 -6.10 -0.51
C LEU A 497 -9.83 -7.61 -0.71
N ASP A 498 -8.83 -8.21 -0.04
CA ASP A 498 -8.56 -9.65 -0.15
C ASP A 498 -9.73 -10.52 0.40
N SER A 499 -10.49 -9.99 1.35
CA SER A 499 -11.69 -10.61 1.93
C SER A 499 -12.66 -9.55 2.45
N VAL A 500 -13.93 -9.93 2.64
CA VAL A 500 -14.94 -9.04 3.25
C VAL A 500 -14.52 -8.67 4.67
N THR A 501 -13.97 -9.63 5.42
CA THR A 501 -13.52 -9.39 6.79
C THR A 501 -12.44 -8.31 6.87
N LEU A 502 -11.41 -8.37 6.03
CA LEU A 502 -10.32 -7.39 6.02
C LEU A 502 -10.81 -5.99 5.63
N ALA A 503 -11.69 -5.91 4.63
CA ALA A 503 -12.26 -4.65 4.20
C ALA A 503 -13.07 -3.99 5.33
N VAL A 504 -13.95 -4.78 5.97
CA VAL A 504 -14.81 -4.26 7.03
C VAL A 504 -14.02 -3.96 8.31
N SER A 505 -13.04 -4.79 8.69
CA SER A 505 -12.20 -4.51 9.87
C SER A 505 -11.36 -3.26 9.66
N GLY A 506 -10.78 -3.06 8.46
CA GLY A 506 -10.07 -1.83 8.11
C GLY A 506 -10.97 -0.60 8.16
N ALA A 507 -12.22 -0.69 7.66
CA ALA A 507 -13.18 0.41 7.77
C ALA A 507 -13.61 0.67 9.23
N ALA A 508 -13.83 -0.38 10.03
CA ALA A 508 -14.14 -0.26 11.45
C ALA A 508 -12.98 0.41 12.20
N GLN A 509 -11.74 0.08 11.87
CA GLN A 509 -10.54 0.72 12.40
C GLN A 509 -10.50 2.20 12.04
N LEU A 510 -10.78 2.58 10.79
CA LEU A 510 -10.86 3.99 10.40
C LEU A 510 -11.89 4.76 11.24
N VAL A 511 -13.05 4.16 11.50
CA VAL A 511 -14.06 4.75 12.41
C VAL A 511 -13.53 4.83 13.85
N ALA A 512 -12.82 3.81 14.33
CA ALA A 512 -12.22 3.80 15.67
C ALA A 512 -11.21 4.94 15.85
N LEU A 513 -10.47 5.27 14.78
CA LEU A 513 -9.51 6.37 14.72
C LEU A 513 -10.17 7.75 14.53
N GLY A 514 -11.51 7.83 14.58
CA GLY A 514 -12.26 9.07 14.47
C GLY A 514 -12.69 9.42 13.04
N GLY A 515 -12.55 8.50 12.08
CA GLY A 515 -13.08 8.65 10.73
C GLY A 515 -14.61 8.79 10.73
N VAL A 516 -15.14 9.75 9.98
CA VAL A 516 -16.58 10.04 9.94
C VAL A 516 -17.15 9.57 8.61
N ALA A 517 -18.11 8.66 8.67
CA ALA A 517 -18.76 8.10 7.49
C ALA A 517 -19.46 9.20 6.66
N PRO A 518 -19.17 9.33 5.35
CA PRO A 518 -19.88 10.27 4.48
C PRO A 518 -21.34 9.85 4.31
N LYS A 519 -22.29 10.75 4.63
CA LYS A 519 -23.74 10.48 4.55
C LYS A 519 -24.24 10.08 3.16
N GLY A 520 -23.53 10.47 2.11
CA GLY A 520 -23.91 10.27 0.70
C GLY A 520 -23.20 9.13 -0.02
N ALA A 521 -22.29 8.39 0.62
CA ALA A 521 -21.56 7.32 -0.06
C ALA A 521 -22.50 6.17 -0.49
N ARG A 522 -22.38 5.77 -1.76
CA ARG A 522 -23.12 4.65 -2.35
C ARG A 522 -22.22 3.47 -2.73
N THR A 523 -20.92 3.69 -2.78
CA THR A 523 -19.91 2.68 -3.08
C THR A 523 -18.98 2.54 -1.89
N TRP A 524 -18.42 1.35 -1.72
CA TRP A 524 -17.45 1.05 -0.70
C TRP A 524 -16.21 1.94 -0.80
N ALA A 525 -15.73 2.19 -2.03
CA ALA A 525 -14.59 3.09 -2.26
C ALA A 525 -14.87 4.53 -1.77
N ALA A 526 -16.01 5.11 -2.13
CA ALA A 526 -16.38 6.46 -1.67
C ALA A 526 -16.59 6.51 -0.14
N PHE A 527 -17.08 5.41 0.45
CA PHE A 527 -17.21 5.27 1.89
C PHE A 527 -15.85 5.27 2.58
N THR A 528 -14.90 4.43 2.13
CA THR A 528 -13.57 4.34 2.73
C THR A 528 -12.73 5.60 2.49
N GLU A 529 -12.82 6.22 1.31
CA GLU A 529 -12.17 7.50 1.02
C GLU A 529 -12.68 8.61 1.95
N GLY A 530 -14.00 8.67 2.15
CA GLY A 530 -14.60 9.63 3.08
C GLY A 530 -14.19 9.40 4.53
N LEU A 531 -14.03 8.14 4.95
CA LEU A 531 -13.50 7.80 6.27
C LEU A 531 -12.05 8.32 6.41
N THR A 532 -11.18 8.04 5.44
CA THR A 532 -9.76 8.47 5.46
C THR A 532 -9.56 9.98 5.39
N ALA A 533 -10.52 10.74 4.86
CA ALA A 533 -10.41 12.19 4.71
C ALA A 533 -10.49 12.98 6.04
N GLY A 534 -10.79 12.32 7.17
CA GLY A 534 -10.89 12.96 8.48
C GLY A 534 -9.53 13.34 9.08
N THR A 535 -9.39 14.58 9.56
CA THR A 535 -8.16 15.07 10.20
C THR A 535 -7.79 14.32 11.49
N ALA A 536 -8.79 13.72 12.16
CA ALA A 536 -8.59 12.92 13.37
C ALA A 536 -7.72 11.68 13.15
N ILE A 537 -7.74 11.10 11.94
CA ILE A 537 -6.93 9.91 11.61
C ILE A 537 -5.45 10.27 11.54
N THR A 538 -5.11 11.44 10.97
CA THR A 538 -3.74 11.93 10.94
C THR A 538 -3.22 12.21 12.36
N GLU A 539 -4.04 12.81 13.23
CA GLU A 539 -3.68 13.05 14.64
C GLU A 539 -3.53 11.74 15.45
N ALA A 540 -4.38 10.73 15.18
CA ALA A 540 -4.30 9.44 15.86
C ALA A 540 -3.02 8.66 15.49
N LEU A 541 -2.46 8.91 14.30
CA LEU A 541 -1.23 8.28 13.82
C LEU A 541 0.06 9.02 14.26
N THR A 542 -0.03 10.27 14.72
CA THR A 542 1.12 11.04 15.18
C THR A 542 1.31 10.86 16.69
N GLY A 543 2.42 10.24 17.11
CA GLY A 543 2.81 10.13 18.52
C GLY A 543 3.35 8.75 18.88
N ASP A 544 4.46 8.74 19.60
CA ASP A 544 5.11 7.53 20.09
C ASP A 544 4.42 7.00 21.34
N PHE A 545 4.44 5.69 21.53
CA PHE A 545 3.97 5.04 22.74
C PHE A 545 5.00 5.16 23.87
N ALA A 546 4.52 5.41 25.09
CA ALA A 546 5.37 5.46 26.27
C ALA A 546 5.70 4.04 26.75
N VAL A 547 6.51 3.31 25.97
CA VAL A 547 6.90 1.92 26.26
C VAL A 547 7.90 1.89 27.41
N PRO A 548 7.59 1.22 28.55
CA PRO A 548 8.52 1.16 29.68
C PRO A 548 9.83 0.42 29.33
N PRO A 549 10.98 0.80 29.91
CA PRO A 549 12.29 0.24 29.53
C PRO A 549 12.38 -1.28 29.60
N ALA A 550 11.76 -1.91 30.61
CA ALA A 550 11.73 -3.36 30.77
C ALA A 550 11.00 -4.06 29.61
N VAL A 551 9.92 -3.47 29.10
CA VAL A 551 9.18 -3.99 27.93
C VAL A 551 9.94 -3.65 26.65
N ALA A 552 10.51 -2.45 26.55
CA ALA A 552 11.32 -2.04 25.42
C ALA A 552 12.55 -2.95 25.20
N ALA A 553 13.15 -3.46 26.27
CA ALA A 553 14.27 -4.41 26.22
C ALA A 553 13.87 -5.82 25.77
N ALA A 554 12.58 -6.15 25.83
CA ALA A 554 12.03 -7.42 25.34
C ALA A 554 11.78 -7.41 23.83
N ASP A 555 11.92 -6.26 23.17
CA ASP A 555 11.75 -6.09 21.72
C ASP A 555 12.80 -6.89 20.94
N GLY A 556 12.37 -7.68 19.96
CA GLY A 556 13.20 -8.61 19.19
C GLY A 556 13.51 -9.95 19.88
N SER A 557 13.13 -10.13 21.15
CA SER A 557 13.41 -11.37 21.89
C SER A 557 12.58 -12.55 21.40
N ALA A 558 13.15 -13.77 21.51
CA ALA A 558 12.42 -15.00 21.21
C ALA A 558 11.63 -15.45 22.45
N VAL A 559 10.40 -15.91 22.24
CA VAL A 559 9.61 -16.54 23.30
C VAL A 559 10.07 -17.99 23.47
N PRO A 560 10.59 -18.41 24.64
CA PRO A 560 11.11 -19.75 24.86
C PRO A 560 10.11 -20.83 24.47
N GLY A 561 10.57 -21.77 23.64
CA GLY A 561 9.77 -22.86 23.11
C GLY A 561 8.78 -22.47 22.00
N ALA A 562 8.31 -21.22 21.89
CA ALA A 562 7.16 -20.90 21.03
C ALA A 562 7.49 -20.61 19.56
N ALA A 563 8.76 -20.71 19.12
CA ALA A 563 9.22 -20.42 17.76
C ALA A 563 8.74 -19.06 17.19
N VAL A 564 8.52 -18.08 18.07
CA VAL A 564 8.12 -16.71 17.71
C VAL A 564 9.09 -15.69 18.29
N ARG A 565 9.24 -14.57 17.59
CA ARG A 565 9.93 -13.36 18.07
C ARG A 565 8.93 -12.26 18.37
N VAL A 566 9.21 -11.50 19.41
CA VAL A 566 8.36 -10.40 19.85
C VAL A 566 8.81 -9.11 19.16
N ARG A 567 7.85 -8.31 18.69
CA ARG A 567 8.05 -6.91 18.32
C ARG A 567 7.15 -6.05 19.21
N VAL A 568 7.69 -5.00 19.79
CA VAL A 568 6.93 -4.06 20.63
C VAL A 568 6.46 -2.89 19.77
N ALA A 569 5.17 -2.55 19.84
CA ALA A 569 4.66 -1.40 19.11
C ALA A 569 5.28 -0.10 19.68
N ARG A 570 5.85 0.74 18.81
CA ARG A 570 6.41 2.03 19.19
C ARG A 570 5.51 3.19 18.82
N SER A 571 4.60 2.96 17.88
CA SER A 571 3.71 3.98 17.34
C SER A 571 2.35 3.39 16.94
N ALA A 572 1.37 4.28 16.75
CA ALA A 572 0.09 3.91 16.16
C ALA A 572 0.22 3.39 14.71
N ARG A 573 1.32 3.71 14.01
CA ARG A 573 1.64 3.17 12.68
C ARG A 573 1.96 1.68 12.73
N ASP A 574 2.74 1.23 13.72
CA ASP A 574 3.02 -0.20 13.92
C ASP A 574 1.71 -0.98 14.12
N LEU A 575 0.79 -0.44 14.93
CA LEU A 575 -0.51 -1.06 15.16
C LEU A 575 -1.38 -1.07 13.91
N ALA A 576 -1.35 -0.01 13.11
CA ALA A 576 -2.13 0.08 11.88
C ALA A 576 -1.69 -0.95 10.84
N GLU A 577 -0.39 -1.23 10.75
CA GLU A 577 0.15 -2.30 9.91
C GLU A 577 -0.28 -3.68 10.42
N TRP A 578 -0.18 -3.91 11.73
CA TRP A 578 -0.54 -5.19 12.34
C TRP A 578 -2.03 -5.46 12.22
N SER A 579 -2.87 -4.46 12.48
CA SER A 579 -4.33 -4.57 12.40
C SER A 579 -4.82 -4.84 10.99
N ASP A 580 -4.20 -4.21 9.98
CA ASP A 580 -4.51 -4.42 8.57
C ASP A 580 -4.20 -5.86 8.13
N TYR A 581 -3.05 -6.41 8.55
CA TYR A 581 -2.73 -7.82 8.28
C TYR A 581 -3.63 -8.78 9.08
N MET A 582 -3.81 -8.51 10.37
CA MET A 582 -4.50 -9.39 11.30
C MET A 582 -6.01 -9.37 11.11
N GLY A 583 -6.57 -8.32 10.51
CA GLY A 583 -8.01 -8.13 10.41
C GLY A 583 -8.66 -7.97 11.79
N ASN A 584 -8.01 -7.23 12.69
CA ASN A 584 -8.53 -6.92 14.04
C ASN A 584 -8.43 -5.44 14.40
N CYS A 585 -9.05 -5.01 15.50
CA CYS A 585 -9.15 -3.61 15.90
C CYS A 585 -8.09 -3.19 16.95
N ILE A 586 -6.89 -3.79 16.96
CA ILE A 586 -5.85 -3.45 17.96
C ILE A 586 -5.35 -1.99 17.85
N ALA A 587 -5.59 -1.33 16.73
CA ALA A 587 -5.32 0.10 16.52
C ALA A 587 -6.49 1.01 16.94
N GLY A 588 -7.43 0.53 17.76
CA GLY A 588 -8.54 1.33 18.27
C GLY A 588 -8.07 2.49 19.17
N HIS A 589 -8.88 3.55 19.26
CA HIS A 589 -8.53 4.77 20.02
C HIS A 589 -8.12 4.50 21.47
N TRP A 590 -8.78 3.55 22.15
CA TRP A 590 -8.46 3.23 23.54
C TRP A 590 -7.09 2.54 23.71
N TYR A 591 -6.74 1.58 22.85
CA TYR A 591 -5.40 0.97 22.85
C TYR A 591 -4.31 2.02 22.61
N ILE A 592 -4.55 2.94 21.66
CA ILE A 592 -3.60 4.02 21.34
C ILE A 592 -3.44 4.97 22.52
N GLU A 593 -4.53 5.41 23.15
CA GLU A 593 -4.47 6.34 24.28
C GLU A 593 -3.83 5.70 25.52
N ASP A 594 -4.13 4.43 25.82
CA ASP A 594 -3.58 3.76 26.99
C ASP A 594 -2.10 3.38 26.77
N ALA A 595 -1.71 3.03 25.53
CA ALA A 595 -0.30 2.81 25.17
C ALA A 595 0.51 4.12 25.17
N ARG A 596 -0.10 5.25 24.74
CA ARG A 596 0.51 6.59 24.85
C ARG A 596 0.75 7.00 26.29
N LYS A 597 -0.14 6.63 27.21
CA LYS A 597 0.03 6.87 28.66
C LYS A 597 0.98 5.88 29.34
N GLY A 598 1.41 4.82 28.65
CA GLY A 598 2.22 3.74 29.23
C GLY A 598 1.45 2.84 30.20
N GLU A 599 0.11 2.88 30.15
CA GLU A 599 -0.77 2.04 30.99
C GLU A 599 -0.84 0.60 30.45
N ILE A 600 -0.61 0.43 29.15
CA ILE A 600 -0.49 -0.88 28.48
C ILE A 600 0.71 -0.87 27.53
N ALA A 601 1.17 -2.06 27.14
CA ALA A 601 2.06 -2.23 26.00
C ALA A 601 1.50 -3.28 25.04
N LEU A 602 1.80 -3.12 23.74
CA LEU A 602 1.24 -3.93 22.67
C LEU A 602 2.35 -4.68 21.95
N LEU A 603 2.16 -5.98 21.79
CA LEU A 603 3.15 -6.91 21.27
C LEU A 603 2.65 -7.56 19.98
N GLY A 604 3.52 -7.67 18.98
CA GLY A 604 3.34 -8.51 17.81
C GLY A 604 4.23 -9.74 17.90
N LEU A 605 3.68 -10.93 17.65
CA LEU A 605 4.39 -12.21 17.70
C LEU A 605 4.65 -12.69 16.27
N TYR A 606 5.90 -12.72 15.85
CA TYR A 606 6.32 -13.06 14.49
C TYR A 606 6.91 -14.47 14.43
N GLY A 607 6.35 -15.33 13.58
CA GLY A 607 6.88 -16.68 13.34
C GLY A 607 8.16 -16.68 12.50
N GLU A 608 8.70 -17.87 12.23
CA GLU A 608 9.97 -18.07 11.49
C GLU A 608 9.99 -17.42 10.09
N ASN A 609 8.83 -17.32 9.43
CA ASN A 609 8.69 -16.71 8.11
C ASN A 609 8.60 -15.16 8.15
N GLY A 610 8.78 -14.54 9.32
CA GLY A 610 8.60 -13.09 9.48
C GLY A 610 7.15 -12.64 9.40
N VAL A 611 6.19 -13.54 9.61
CA VAL A 611 4.75 -13.27 9.55
C VAL A 611 4.19 -13.15 10.97
N LEU A 612 3.37 -12.13 11.20
CA LEU A 612 2.66 -11.92 12.45
C LEU A 612 1.63 -13.05 12.67
N VAL A 613 1.79 -13.86 13.72
CA VAL A 613 0.89 -14.97 14.05
C VAL A 613 -0.18 -14.61 15.06
N ALA A 614 0.14 -13.71 15.99
CA ALA A 614 -0.75 -13.22 17.03
C ALA A 614 -0.27 -11.85 17.53
N ASN A 615 -1.20 -11.07 18.10
CA ASN A 615 -0.89 -9.85 18.82
C ASN A 615 -1.41 -9.95 20.26
N ALA A 616 -0.77 -9.24 21.18
CA ALA A 616 -1.11 -9.29 22.60
C ALA A 616 -1.08 -7.90 23.25
N GLU A 617 -2.02 -7.67 24.15
CA GLU A 617 -2.03 -6.56 25.10
C GLU A 617 -1.45 -7.05 26.43
N ILE A 618 -0.44 -6.36 26.94
CA ILE A 618 0.07 -6.56 28.29
C ILE A 618 -0.20 -5.34 29.16
N SER A 619 -0.60 -5.59 30.40
CA SER A 619 -0.87 -4.57 31.41
C SER A 619 0.02 -4.78 32.63
N PRO A 620 0.44 -3.72 33.34
CA PRO A 620 1.18 -3.85 34.57
C PRO A 620 0.31 -4.45 35.68
N LEU A 621 0.90 -5.31 36.50
CA LEU A 621 0.27 -5.78 37.73
C LEU A 621 0.15 -4.63 38.74
N ARG A 622 -0.76 -4.74 39.71
CA ARG A 622 -0.88 -3.75 40.80
C ARG A 622 -0.36 -4.36 42.11
N PRO A 623 0.64 -3.74 42.78
CA PRO A 623 1.48 -2.61 42.34
C PRO A 623 2.41 -2.95 41.15
N GLN A 624 2.76 -1.95 40.32
CA GLN A 624 3.51 -2.10 39.04
C GLN A 624 4.87 -2.79 39.17
N ALA A 625 5.47 -2.74 40.36
CA ALA A 625 6.70 -3.47 40.67
C ALA A 625 6.56 -5.01 40.59
N ARG A 626 5.33 -5.54 40.58
CA ARG A 626 5.06 -6.99 40.50
C ARG A 626 5.25 -7.60 39.11
N GLY A 627 5.47 -6.79 38.08
CA GLY A 627 5.65 -7.27 36.70
C GLY A 627 4.43 -6.99 35.83
N TRP A 628 4.28 -7.81 34.79
CA TRP A 628 3.30 -7.64 33.72
C TRP A 628 2.39 -8.86 33.64
N ARG A 629 1.22 -8.69 33.03
CA ARG A 629 0.32 -9.79 32.67
C ARG A 629 -0.25 -9.59 31.28
N VAL A 630 -0.54 -10.69 30.59
CA VAL A 630 -1.30 -10.66 29.32
C VAL A 630 -2.77 -10.40 29.63
N SER A 631 -3.25 -9.21 29.28
CA SER A 631 -4.68 -8.85 29.34
C SER A 631 -5.45 -9.53 28.21
N GLU A 632 -4.90 -9.50 27.00
CA GLU A 632 -5.54 -10.02 25.80
C GLU A 632 -4.49 -10.59 24.85
N ILE A 633 -4.84 -11.66 24.14
CA ILE A 633 -4.05 -12.22 23.04
C ILE A 633 -4.98 -12.73 21.96
N ALA A 634 -4.73 -12.38 20.70
CA ALA A 634 -5.57 -12.73 19.59
C ALA A 634 -4.74 -13.14 18.36
N ALA A 635 -5.18 -14.20 17.70
CA ALA A 635 -4.71 -14.54 16.36
C ALA A 635 -5.51 -13.77 15.31
N ARG A 636 -5.25 -14.09 14.04
CA ARG A 636 -5.89 -13.43 12.89
C ARG A 636 -7.42 -13.48 13.01
N PHE A 637 -8.10 -12.39 12.67
CA PHE A 637 -9.54 -12.23 12.74
C PHE A 637 -10.16 -12.42 14.14
N ASN A 638 -9.41 -12.04 15.18
CA ASN A 638 -9.77 -12.25 16.58
C ASN A 638 -9.97 -13.73 16.97
N ALA A 639 -9.41 -14.65 16.18
CA ALA A 639 -9.40 -16.07 16.52
C ALA A 639 -8.61 -16.32 17.82
N ALA A 640 -8.90 -17.43 18.49
CA ALA A 640 -8.05 -17.91 19.56
C ALA A 640 -6.68 -18.28 18.97
N PRO A 641 -5.57 -17.84 19.59
CA PRO A 641 -4.25 -18.37 19.25
C PRO A 641 -4.16 -19.86 19.58
N ASP A 642 -3.13 -20.52 19.05
CA ASP A 642 -2.75 -21.85 19.49
C ASP A 642 -2.56 -21.88 21.02
N GLU A 643 -3.10 -22.92 21.70
CA GLU A 643 -3.12 -23.00 23.16
C GLU A 643 -1.71 -23.01 23.76
N GLU A 644 -0.78 -23.70 23.08
CA GLU A 644 0.60 -23.79 23.52
C GLU A 644 1.33 -22.47 23.34
N LEU A 645 1.08 -21.77 22.24
CA LEU A 645 1.56 -20.41 22.02
C LEU A 645 1.06 -19.46 23.12
N GLU A 646 -0.24 -19.44 23.40
CA GLU A 646 -0.80 -18.57 24.45
C GLU A 646 -0.21 -18.89 25.83
N ARG A 647 -0.11 -20.16 26.20
CA ARG A 647 0.48 -20.60 27.46
C ARG A 647 1.93 -20.14 27.60
N ARG A 648 2.74 -20.34 26.56
CA ARG A 648 4.17 -19.95 26.55
C ARG A 648 4.35 -18.44 26.60
N VAL A 649 3.53 -17.69 25.87
CA VAL A 649 3.57 -16.22 25.88
C VAL A 649 3.19 -15.68 27.26
N ARG A 650 2.14 -16.21 27.90
CA ARG A 650 1.77 -15.83 29.28
C ARG A 650 2.91 -16.09 30.26
N ALA A 651 3.48 -17.30 30.23
CA ALA A 651 4.62 -17.66 31.09
C ALA A 651 5.85 -16.79 30.84
N TRP A 652 6.11 -16.40 29.58
CA TRP A 652 7.19 -15.50 29.23
C TRP A 652 6.94 -14.06 29.71
N VAL A 653 5.72 -13.52 29.56
CA VAL A 653 5.37 -12.18 30.06
C VAL A 653 5.53 -12.08 31.57
N ASP A 654 5.24 -13.16 32.31
CA ASP A 654 5.43 -13.23 33.77
C ASP A 654 6.92 -13.07 34.17
N THR A 655 7.87 -13.26 33.24
CA THR A 655 9.30 -13.03 33.48
C THR A 655 9.75 -11.58 33.30
N ILE A 656 8.92 -10.72 32.70
CA ILE A 656 9.26 -9.32 32.43
C ILE A 656 9.22 -8.53 33.74
N PRO A 657 10.31 -7.87 34.15
CA PRO A 657 10.35 -7.15 35.42
C PRO A 657 9.42 -5.92 35.41
N GLY A 658 8.79 -5.66 36.56
CA GLY A 658 7.97 -4.48 36.78
C GLY A 658 8.80 -3.20 36.90
N ALA A 659 8.19 -2.04 36.62
CA ALA A 659 8.86 -0.76 36.85
C ALA A 659 8.94 -0.48 38.37
N ARG A 660 10.15 -0.24 38.90
CA ARG A 660 10.34 0.30 40.26
C ARG A 660 9.98 1.78 40.23
N PRO A 661 9.21 2.30 41.21
CA PRO A 661 9.07 3.74 41.38
C PRO A 661 10.45 4.36 41.55
N ALA A 662 10.72 5.47 40.87
CA ALA A 662 11.86 6.31 41.23
C ALA A 662 11.69 6.71 42.70
N GLU A 663 12.72 6.47 43.51
CA GLU A 663 12.74 6.81 44.93
C GLU A 663 12.52 8.31 45.05
N ALA A 664 11.35 8.71 45.56
CA ALA A 664 11.03 10.13 45.73
C ALA A 664 12.06 10.73 46.71
N PRO A 665 12.67 11.89 46.40
CA PRO A 665 13.50 12.58 47.37
C PRO A 665 12.65 12.86 48.63
N ALA A 666 13.26 12.63 49.80
CA ALA A 666 12.59 12.73 51.08
C ALA A 666 11.87 14.08 51.23
N PRO A 667 10.63 14.11 51.75
CA PRO A 667 9.91 15.36 51.92
C PRO A 667 10.61 16.20 52.99
N GLU A 668 11.06 17.39 52.59
CA GLU A 668 11.44 18.46 53.50
C GLU A 668 10.19 18.90 54.28
N GLU A 669 10.30 19.02 55.62
CA GLU A 669 9.20 19.40 56.50
C GLU A 669 8.54 20.71 56.04
N VAL A 670 7.29 20.62 55.59
CA VAL A 670 6.49 21.79 55.22
C VAL A 670 5.82 22.37 56.49
N PRO A 671 5.91 23.68 56.76
CA PRO A 671 5.17 24.33 57.85
C PRO A 671 3.66 24.25 57.60
N PRO A 672 2.80 24.44 58.63
CA PRO A 672 1.36 24.16 58.50
C PRO A 672 0.73 25.03 57.41
N ALA A 673 0.22 24.36 56.36
CA ALA A 673 -0.44 25.01 55.25
C ALA A 673 -1.73 25.67 55.73
N ARG A 674 -1.73 27.01 55.79
CA ARG A 674 -2.95 27.81 55.73
C ARG A 674 -3.70 27.45 54.44
N ALA A 675 -5.02 27.37 54.54
CA ALA A 675 -5.91 27.10 53.41
C ALA A 675 -5.57 28.00 52.20
N ALA A 676 -4.89 27.43 51.21
CA ALA A 676 -4.54 28.12 49.99
C ALA A 676 -5.82 28.36 49.19
N ARG A 677 -6.15 29.64 49.00
CA ARG A 677 -7.11 30.09 47.98
C ARG A 677 -6.70 29.45 46.64
N ARG A 678 -7.67 28.88 45.93
CA ARG A 678 -7.56 28.50 44.51
C ARG A 678 -6.78 29.58 43.73
N PRO A 679 -5.75 29.24 42.96
CA PRO A 679 -5.14 30.19 42.03
C PRO A 679 -6.21 30.65 41.03
N ALA A 680 -6.28 31.95 40.79
CA ALA A 680 -7.11 32.49 39.72
C ALA A 680 -6.65 31.91 38.37
N ALA A 681 -7.61 31.62 37.49
CA ALA A 681 -7.33 31.10 36.15
C ALA A 681 -6.35 32.02 35.39
N PRO A 682 -5.43 31.47 34.56
CA PRO A 682 -4.44 32.26 33.85
C PRO A 682 -5.10 33.26 32.89
N ARG A 683 -4.73 34.54 33.02
CA ARG A 683 -5.23 35.71 32.27
C ARG A 683 -4.45 35.97 30.97
N LEU A 684 -3.85 34.95 30.35
CA LEU A 684 -3.02 35.06 29.13
C LEU A 684 -3.63 35.96 28.04
N VAL A 685 -4.93 35.83 27.77
CA VAL A 685 -5.61 36.61 26.72
C VAL A 685 -5.77 38.09 27.12
N GLU A 686 -5.95 38.37 28.41
CA GLU A 686 -6.11 39.74 28.93
C GLU A 686 -4.76 40.45 29.04
N GLU A 687 -3.70 39.73 29.41
CA GLU A 687 -2.36 40.29 29.63
C GLU A 687 -1.52 40.37 28.35
N VAL A 688 -1.58 39.35 27.48
CA VAL A 688 -0.79 39.30 26.25
C VAL A 688 -1.57 39.79 25.03
N GLY A 689 -2.89 39.61 25.01
CA GLY A 689 -3.75 39.91 23.86
C GLY A 689 -3.62 41.34 23.31
N PRO A 690 -3.73 42.40 24.14
CA PRO A 690 -3.60 43.78 23.69
C PRO A 690 -2.21 44.09 23.12
N ALA A 691 -1.15 43.81 23.89
CA ALA A 691 0.23 44.11 23.48
C ALA A 691 0.66 43.35 22.22
N LEU A 692 0.33 42.05 22.15
CA LEU A 692 0.60 41.24 20.95
C LEU A 692 -0.25 41.71 19.76
N GLY A 693 -1.49 42.14 19.99
CA GLY A 693 -2.39 42.64 18.95
C GLY A 693 -1.97 44.00 18.35
N ASP A 694 -1.37 44.90 19.15
CA ASP A 694 -0.78 46.15 18.65
C ASP A 694 0.46 45.86 17.78
N LEU A 695 1.36 45.01 18.28
CA LEU A 695 2.57 44.60 17.56
C LEU A 695 2.26 43.81 16.28
N ALA A 696 1.25 42.94 16.32
CA ALA A 696 0.83 42.16 15.16
C ALA A 696 0.21 43.04 14.06
N ARG A 697 -0.54 44.09 14.42
CA ARG A 697 -1.04 45.08 13.44
C ARG A 697 0.10 45.88 12.81
N ALA A 698 1.02 46.39 13.61
CA ALA A 698 2.18 47.12 13.08
C ALA A 698 3.04 46.24 12.14
N ALA A 699 3.26 44.97 12.49
CA ALA A 699 4.00 44.03 11.66
C ALA A 699 3.23 43.61 10.39
N TRP A 700 1.89 43.56 10.47
CA TRP A 700 1.01 43.31 9.33
C TRP A 700 1.05 44.44 8.32
N ASP A 701 0.97 45.69 8.76
CA ASP A 701 1.01 46.85 7.86
C ASP A 701 2.37 46.96 7.15
N ALA A 702 3.45 46.54 7.80
CA ALA A 702 4.80 46.56 7.24
C ALA A 702 5.07 45.49 6.17
N SER A 703 4.42 44.31 6.23
CA SER A 703 4.82 43.14 5.42
C SER A 703 3.69 42.23 4.94
N GLY A 704 2.51 42.29 5.57
CA GLY A 704 1.38 41.39 5.30
C GLY A 704 0.71 41.66 3.97
N ALA A 705 0.41 42.93 3.65
CA ALA A 705 -0.32 43.31 2.46
C ALA A 705 0.36 42.86 1.16
N ALA A 706 1.67 43.08 1.03
CA ALA A 706 2.43 42.68 -0.16
C ALA A 706 2.51 41.15 -0.37
N ALA A 707 2.47 40.37 0.72
CA ALA A 707 2.47 38.92 0.65
C ALA A 707 1.11 38.34 0.24
N LEU A 708 0.01 39.03 0.56
CA LEU A 708 -1.34 38.56 0.24
C LEU A 708 -1.61 38.48 -1.25
N ASP A 709 -1.18 39.48 -2.04
CA ASP A 709 -1.40 39.49 -3.49
C ASP A 709 -0.76 38.28 -4.18
N VAL A 710 0.42 37.87 -3.71
CA VAL A 710 1.13 36.70 -4.22
C VAL A 710 0.44 35.39 -3.81
N LEU A 711 -0.03 35.29 -2.58
CA LEU A 711 -0.79 34.12 -2.11
C LEU A 711 -2.19 34.03 -2.74
N ALA A 712 -2.79 35.17 -3.12
CA ALA A 712 -4.07 35.26 -3.82
C ALA A 712 -4.03 34.54 -5.17
N ALA A 713 -2.95 34.73 -5.94
CA ALA A 713 -2.73 34.04 -7.21
C ALA A 713 -2.63 32.51 -7.01
N VAL A 714 -1.86 32.05 -6.02
CA VAL A 714 -1.79 30.61 -5.67
C VAL A 714 -3.16 30.07 -5.27
N ALA A 715 -3.91 30.84 -4.48
CA ALA A 715 -5.22 30.46 -3.98
C ALA A 715 -6.33 30.55 -5.04
N ALA A 716 -6.13 31.30 -6.13
CA ALA A 716 -7.15 31.70 -7.11
C ALA A 716 -8.39 32.31 -6.43
N THR A 717 -8.16 33.28 -5.54
CA THR A 717 -9.20 33.97 -4.76
C THR A 717 -8.74 35.41 -4.45
N PRO A 718 -9.64 36.33 -4.06
CA PRO A 718 -9.23 37.67 -3.63
C PRO A 718 -8.24 37.67 -2.45
N PRO A 719 -7.36 38.68 -2.31
CA PRO A 719 -6.25 38.68 -1.34
C PRO A 719 -6.65 38.45 0.11
N ASP A 720 -7.78 39.02 0.55
CA ASP A 720 -8.34 38.89 1.90
C ASP A 720 -8.75 37.45 2.25
N ALA A 721 -9.21 36.67 1.27
CA ALA A 721 -9.62 35.28 1.47
C ALA A 721 -8.47 34.26 1.31
N ALA A 722 -7.32 34.67 0.76
CA ALA A 722 -6.26 33.76 0.34
C ALA A 722 -5.64 32.93 1.48
N PRO A 723 -5.23 33.50 2.63
CA PRO A 723 -4.63 32.71 3.71
C PRO A 723 -5.60 31.67 4.28
N THR A 724 -6.88 32.04 4.41
CA THR A 724 -7.92 31.14 4.91
C THR A 724 -8.18 29.99 3.93
N ARG A 725 -8.23 30.26 2.63
CA ARG A 725 -8.39 29.22 1.60
C ARG A 725 -7.20 28.27 1.58
N LEU A 726 -5.98 28.78 1.52
CA LEU A 726 -4.76 27.94 1.48
C LEU A 726 -4.63 27.06 2.73
N ARG A 727 -5.01 27.57 3.91
CA ARG A 727 -5.08 26.78 5.15
C ARG A 727 -6.13 25.66 5.10
N ARG A 728 -7.18 25.77 4.29
CA ARG A 728 -8.24 24.75 4.19
C ARG A 728 -7.96 23.68 3.14
N LEU A 729 -7.10 23.95 2.17
CA LEU A 729 -6.72 22.97 1.15
C LEU A 729 -5.98 21.80 1.79
N GLY A 730 -6.23 20.58 1.32
CA GLY A 730 -5.40 19.42 1.66
C GLY A 730 -3.99 19.54 1.07
N SER A 731 -3.03 18.74 1.56
CA SER A 731 -1.63 18.78 1.11
C SER A 731 -1.50 18.61 -0.42
N ALA A 732 -2.19 17.63 -1.01
CA ALA A 732 -2.19 17.40 -2.46
C ALA A 732 -2.82 18.56 -3.25
N GLN A 733 -3.96 19.09 -2.78
CA GLN A 733 -4.64 20.21 -3.42
C GLN A 733 -3.81 21.49 -3.38
N LEU A 734 -3.13 21.76 -2.26
CA LEU A 734 -2.22 22.89 -2.12
C LEU A 734 -1.00 22.73 -3.04
N THR A 735 -0.44 21.52 -3.13
CA THR A 735 0.68 21.19 -4.03
C THR A 735 0.29 21.40 -5.49
N ALA A 736 -0.90 20.93 -5.89
CA ALA A 736 -1.45 21.19 -7.22
C ALA A 736 -1.72 22.68 -7.49
N ALA A 737 -2.16 23.44 -6.48
CA ALA A 737 -2.39 24.88 -6.61
C ALA A 737 -1.08 25.67 -6.78
N VAL A 738 -0.04 25.30 -6.03
CA VAL A 738 1.32 25.86 -6.20
C VAL A 738 1.87 25.50 -7.58
N ARG A 739 1.78 24.22 -7.98
CA ARG A 739 2.21 23.76 -9.31
C ARG A 739 1.53 24.56 -10.41
N ARG A 740 0.20 24.70 -10.37
CA ARG A 740 -0.57 25.49 -11.35
C ARG A 740 -0.05 26.92 -11.44
N ALA A 741 0.09 27.62 -10.31
CA ALA A 741 0.52 29.01 -10.30
C ALA A 741 1.95 29.21 -10.83
N LEU A 742 2.84 28.24 -10.61
CA LEU A 742 4.19 28.24 -11.18
C LEU A 742 4.18 27.91 -12.68
N ASP A 743 3.39 26.92 -13.08
CA ASP A 743 3.32 26.43 -14.46
C ASP A 743 2.66 27.43 -15.42
N THR A 744 1.60 28.12 -14.98
CA THR A 744 0.94 29.19 -15.75
C THR A 744 1.71 30.50 -15.74
N GLY A 745 2.78 30.60 -14.93
CA GLY A 745 3.57 31.82 -14.77
C GLY A 745 2.87 32.94 -14.02
N GLU A 746 1.72 32.67 -13.37
CA GLU A 746 0.99 33.65 -12.55
C GLU A 746 1.85 34.24 -11.43
N VAL A 747 2.73 33.42 -10.85
CA VAL A 747 3.68 33.85 -9.82
C VAL A 747 5.07 33.28 -10.07
N PRO A 748 6.12 34.12 -10.19
CA PRO A 748 7.50 33.65 -10.20
C PRO A 748 7.89 33.00 -8.88
N LEU A 749 8.61 31.87 -8.93
CA LEU A 749 9.01 31.11 -7.72
C LEU A 749 9.77 31.96 -6.69
N ALA A 750 10.67 32.86 -7.14
CA ALA A 750 11.38 33.78 -6.24
C ALA A 750 10.42 34.72 -5.50
N ARG A 751 9.42 35.28 -6.20
CA ARG A 751 8.41 36.16 -5.60
C ARG A 751 7.51 35.41 -4.62
N LEU A 752 7.20 34.14 -4.91
CA LEU A 752 6.49 33.27 -3.98
C LEU A 752 7.32 32.94 -2.75
N TRP A 753 8.62 32.68 -2.91
CA TRP A 753 9.54 32.45 -1.81
C TRP A 753 9.63 33.64 -0.85
N ASP A 754 9.71 34.86 -1.40
CA ASP A 754 9.77 36.10 -0.62
C ASP A 754 8.44 36.40 0.07
N ALA A 755 7.31 36.24 -0.63
CA ALA A 755 5.98 36.43 -0.02
C ALA A 755 5.73 35.43 1.12
N THR A 756 6.14 34.17 0.93
CA THR A 756 6.06 33.16 1.99
C THR A 756 7.11 33.34 3.08
N ALA A 757 7.98 34.35 3.03
CA ALA A 757 8.88 34.74 4.12
C ALA A 757 8.25 35.74 5.10
N ALA A 758 7.11 36.37 4.76
CA ALA A 758 6.43 37.29 5.67
C ALA A 758 5.96 36.58 6.95
N ARG A 759 6.43 37.05 8.11
CA ARG A 759 6.15 36.46 9.43
C ARG A 759 5.68 37.53 10.45
N PRO A 760 4.56 38.23 10.20
CA PRO A 760 4.12 39.33 11.05
C PRO A 760 3.87 38.90 12.50
N LEU A 761 3.33 37.70 12.74
CA LEU A 761 3.16 37.19 14.11
C LEU A 761 4.48 36.84 14.80
N ALA A 762 5.49 36.34 14.06
CA ALA A 762 6.81 36.07 14.64
C ALA A 762 7.54 37.37 14.99
N ALA A 763 7.45 38.38 14.12
CA ALA A 763 7.96 39.72 14.39
C ALA A 763 7.27 40.34 15.62
N ALA A 764 5.95 40.18 15.74
CA ALA A 764 5.19 40.64 16.90
C ALA A 764 5.58 39.93 18.19
N LEU A 765 5.79 38.61 18.16
CA LEU A 765 6.30 37.87 19.31
C LEU A 765 7.71 38.30 19.70
N ASN A 766 8.61 38.52 18.74
CA ASN A 766 9.96 38.99 19.03
C ASN A 766 9.98 40.41 19.62
N GLY A 767 9.03 41.25 19.25
CA GLY A 767 8.83 42.59 19.80
C GLY A 767 8.07 42.63 21.13
N LEU A 768 7.52 41.50 21.60
CA LEU A 768 6.82 41.43 22.88
C LEU A 768 7.80 41.54 24.05
N ASP A 769 7.36 42.22 25.12
CA ASP A 769 8.11 42.38 26.36
C ASP A 769 8.76 41.04 26.78
N PRO A 770 10.11 40.98 26.93
CA PRO A 770 10.79 39.79 27.40
C PRO A 770 10.20 39.17 28.67
N ALA A 771 9.74 39.99 29.62
CA ALA A 771 9.13 39.52 30.86
C ALA A 771 7.81 38.76 30.60
N LEU A 772 7.01 39.20 29.63
CA LEU A 772 5.78 38.50 29.22
C LEU A 772 6.09 37.20 28.46
N ARG A 773 7.18 37.16 27.68
CA ARG A 773 7.62 35.94 26.98
C ARG A 773 8.15 34.88 27.92
N GLU A 774 8.91 35.28 28.94
CA GLU A 774 9.40 34.37 29.98
C GLU A 774 8.26 33.87 30.87
N HIS A 775 7.29 34.74 31.20
CA HIS A 775 6.13 34.35 32.01
C HIS A 775 5.19 33.38 31.27
N TYR A 776 5.13 33.44 29.94
CA TYR A 776 4.29 32.60 29.09
C TYR A 776 5.12 31.83 28.05
N ASP A 777 5.87 30.83 28.53
CA ASP A 777 6.76 29.94 27.76
C ASP A 777 6.10 29.23 26.55
N GLN A 778 4.78 29.08 26.56
CA GLN A 778 3.98 28.47 25.49
C GLN A 778 3.73 29.40 24.27
N LEU A 779 4.03 30.70 24.34
CA LEU A 779 3.79 31.65 23.23
C LEU A 779 4.48 31.28 21.89
N PRO A 780 5.71 30.73 21.86
CA PRO A 780 6.35 30.28 20.62
C PRO A 780 5.57 29.21 19.86
N LEU A 781 4.68 28.46 20.52
CA LEU A 781 3.82 27.46 19.87
C LEU A 781 2.86 28.09 18.84
N LEU A 782 2.57 29.39 18.95
CA LEU A 782 1.79 30.13 17.94
C LEU A 782 2.44 30.15 16.56
N LEU A 783 3.75 29.92 16.48
CA LEU A 783 4.52 29.89 15.25
C LEU A 783 4.62 28.48 14.64
N GLY A 784 4.12 27.45 15.32
CA GLY A 784 4.09 26.07 14.84
C GLY A 784 2.92 25.75 13.91
N GLU A 785 2.80 24.49 13.48
CA GLU A 785 1.59 23.99 12.86
C GLU A 785 0.56 23.53 13.93
N PRO A 786 -0.75 23.58 13.64
CA PRO A 786 -1.78 23.04 14.53
C PRO A 786 -1.56 21.55 14.88
N PRO A 787 -2.07 21.06 16.03
CA PRO A 787 -3.06 21.70 16.90
C PRO A 787 -2.48 22.63 17.98
N LEU A 788 -3.16 23.76 18.23
CA LEU A 788 -2.82 24.69 19.31
C LEU A 788 -3.55 24.37 20.64
N PRO A 789 -2.89 24.52 21.81
CA PRO A 789 -3.53 24.52 23.12
C PRO A 789 -4.77 25.43 23.20
N LYS A 790 -5.75 25.07 24.04
CA LYS A 790 -7.05 25.78 24.15
C LYS A 790 -6.90 27.27 24.48
N THR A 791 -5.90 27.64 25.27
CA THR A 791 -5.55 29.01 25.65
C THR A 791 -5.03 29.81 24.46
N LEU A 792 -4.11 29.26 23.67
CA LEU A 792 -3.57 29.89 22.45
C LEU A 792 -4.61 29.98 21.33
N ARG A 793 -5.54 29.01 21.24
CA ARG A 793 -6.69 29.10 20.32
C ARG A 793 -7.59 30.31 20.58
N ARG A 794 -7.71 30.76 21.84
CA ARG A 794 -8.47 31.98 22.16
C ARG A 794 -7.71 33.23 21.70
N LEU A 795 -6.39 33.24 21.85
CA LEU A 795 -5.53 34.35 21.43
C LEU A 795 -5.52 34.54 19.90
N VAL A 796 -5.43 33.44 19.14
CA VAL A 796 -5.48 33.46 17.65
C VAL A 796 -6.86 33.87 17.10
N ARG A 797 -7.92 33.81 17.91
CA ARG A 797 -9.26 34.29 17.53
C ARG A 797 -9.43 35.80 17.69
N LEU A 798 -8.47 36.49 18.30
CA LEU A 798 -8.50 37.95 18.36
C LEU A 798 -8.31 38.52 16.95
N PRO A 799 -9.15 39.47 16.50
CA PRO A 799 -9.09 40.01 15.13
C PRO A 799 -7.69 40.49 14.72
N ALA A 800 -6.97 41.16 15.62
CA ALA A 800 -5.62 41.68 15.37
C ALA A 800 -4.53 40.61 15.19
N ILE A 801 -4.80 39.35 15.56
CA ILE A 801 -3.82 38.25 15.53
C ILE A 801 -4.21 37.19 14.48
N ALA A 802 -5.50 37.06 14.17
CA ALA A 802 -6.04 36.03 13.29
C ALA A 802 -5.40 36.03 11.89
N ASP A 803 -5.29 37.20 11.26
CA ASP A 803 -4.74 37.33 9.91
C ASP A 803 -3.22 37.14 9.87
N PRO A 804 -2.42 37.78 10.76
CA PRO A 804 -0.99 37.48 10.92
C PRO A 804 -0.67 36.00 11.14
N TYR A 805 -1.49 35.30 11.96
CA TYR A 805 -1.37 33.86 12.16
C TYR A 805 -1.69 33.07 10.90
N ALA A 806 -2.81 33.40 10.23
CA ALA A 806 -3.24 32.70 9.02
C ALA A 806 -2.21 32.84 7.88
N LEU A 807 -1.62 34.03 7.73
CA LEU A 807 -0.58 34.29 6.73
C LEU A 807 0.69 33.46 7.01
N GLY A 808 1.18 33.44 8.25
CA GLY A 808 2.35 32.66 8.63
C GLY A 808 2.17 31.15 8.41
N LEU A 809 0.99 30.63 8.75
CA LEU A 809 0.65 29.21 8.53
C LEU A 809 0.51 28.89 7.04
N ALA A 810 -0.17 29.74 6.27
CA ALA A 810 -0.27 29.56 4.82
C ALA A 810 1.12 29.58 4.17
N GLY A 811 2.00 30.49 4.58
CA GLY A 811 3.38 30.60 4.09
C GLY A 811 4.19 29.31 4.28
N ARG A 812 4.18 28.73 5.49
CA ARG A 812 4.86 27.45 5.77
C ARG A 812 4.31 26.31 4.94
N ARG A 813 2.99 26.20 4.83
CA ARG A 813 2.35 25.13 4.05
C ARG A 813 2.62 25.22 2.56
N VAL A 814 2.73 26.44 2.02
CA VAL A 814 3.16 26.69 0.64
C VAL A 814 4.62 26.30 0.47
N ARG A 815 5.52 26.63 1.40
CA ARG A 815 6.92 26.17 1.35
C ARG A 815 7.03 24.65 1.38
N ALA A 816 6.30 23.96 2.25
CA ALA A 816 6.24 22.50 2.24
C ALA A 816 5.71 21.93 0.90
N ALA A 817 4.79 22.63 0.24
CA ALA A 817 4.33 22.26 -1.10
C ALA A 817 5.40 22.47 -2.18
N ILE A 818 6.16 23.57 -2.15
CA ILE A 818 7.32 23.80 -3.02
C ILE A 818 8.35 22.68 -2.81
N GLY A 819 8.62 22.31 -1.56
CA GLY A 819 9.57 21.25 -1.24
C GLY A 819 9.16 19.89 -1.78
N ARG A 820 7.87 19.53 -1.68
CA ARG A 820 7.33 18.31 -2.31
C ARG A 820 7.52 18.30 -3.82
N LEU A 821 7.21 19.42 -4.49
CA LEU A 821 7.42 19.54 -5.95
C LEU A 821 8.91 19.41 -6.31
N ALA A 822 9.81 19.97 -5.51
CA ALA A 822 11.24 19.86 -5.72
C ALA A 822 11.76 18.42 -5.55
N LEU A 823 11.26 17.67 -4.56
CA LEU A 823 11.63 16.26 -4.34
C LEU A 823 11.03 15.32 -5.41
N GLN A 824 9.95 15.74 -6.07
CA GLN A 824 9.33 15.03 -7.20
C GLN A 824 9.95 15.40 -8.55
N ASP A 825 10.97 16.25 -8.56
CA ASP A 825 11.57 16.81 -9.76
C ASP A 825 10.54 17.46 -10.72
N ASP A 826 9.53 18.15 -10.16
CA ASP A 826 8.41 18.67 -10.95
C ASP A 826 8.90 19.72 -11.98
N PRO A 827 8.49 19.60 -13.27
CA PRO A 827 8.96 20.48 -14.33
C PRO A 827 8.69 21.97 -14.09
N ALA A 828 7.65 22.33 -13.35
CA ALA A 828 7.36 23.74 -13.05
C ALA A 828 8.41 24.34 -12.11
N VAL A 829 8.86 23.58 -11.10
CA VAL A 829 9.95 23.99 -10.21
C VAL A 829 11.29 23.96 -10.96
N ALA A 830 11.56 22.91 -11.74
CA ALA A 830 12.79 22.80 -12.51
C ALA A 830 12.96 23.99 -13.49
N ARG A 831 11.91 24.34 -14.25
CA ARG A 831 11.93 25.53 -15.14
C ARG A 831 12.12 26.82 -14.37
N ALA A 832 11.41 27.00 -13.25
CA ALA A 832 11.50 28.22 -12.45
C ALA A 832 12.90 28.40 -11.83
N VAL A 833 13.49 27.31 -11.34
CA VAL A 833 14.86 27.28 -10.81
C VAL A 833 15.90 27.49 -11.92
N ALA A 834 15.74 26.84 -13.08
CA ALA A 834 16.69 26.99 -14.19
C ALA A 834 16.72 28.41 -14.75
N HIS A 835 15.58 29.10 -14.79
CA HIS A 835 15.45 30.43 -15.40
C HIS A 835 16.02 31.55 -14.52
N ARG A 836 15.48 31.77 -13.31
CA ARG A 836 15.87 32.87 -12.40
C ARG A 836 15.68 32.51 -10.93
N PRO A 837 16.56 31.72 -10.33
CA PRO A 837 16.49 31.41 -8.91
C PRO A 837 17.10 32.56 -8.10
N ALA A 838 16.60 32.83 -6.89
CA ALA A 838 17.30 33.64 -5.92
C ALA A 838 18.29 32.78 -5.13
N GLY A 839 19.47 33.29 -4.80
CA GLY A 839 20.50 32.56 -4.04
C GLY A 839 19.96 31.84 -2.77
N PRO A 840 19.23 32.52 -1.86
CA PRO A 840 18.68 31.89 -0.66
C PRO A 840 17.70 30.74 -0.95
N LEU A 841 16.85 30.89 -1.98
CA LEU A 841 15.92 29.85 -2.42
C LEU A 841 16.68 28.64 -2.98
N LEU A 842 17.66 28.87 -3.85
CA LEU A 842 18.47 27.80 -4.45
C LEU A 842 19.22 27.01 -3.38
N CYS A 843 19.80 27.68 -2.39
CA CYS A 843 20.45 27.03 -1.25
C CYS A 843 19.47 26.16 -0.45
N ALA A 844 18.29 26.69 -0.10
CA ALA A 844 17.30 25.95 0.70
C ALA A 844 16.77 24.70 -0.03
N LEU A 845 16.50 24.82 -1.32
CA LEU A 845 16.09 23.70 -2.18
C LEU A 845 17.19 22.65 -2.35
N THR A 846 18.45 23.09 -2.48
CA THR A 846 19.60 22.20 -2.60
C THR A 846 19.85 21.43 -1.29
N VAL A 847 19.73 22.10 -0.14
CA VAL A 847 19.81 21.46 1.19
C VAL A 847 18.69 20.43 1.34
N LEU A 848 17.45 20.78 0.98
CA LEU A 848 16.32 19.85 1.02
C LEU A 848 16.61 18.58 0.22
N VAL A 849 17.01 18.71 -1.05
CA VAL A 849 17.28 17.57 -1.93
C VAL A 849 18.45 16.73 -1.41
N THR A 850 19.49 17.40 -0.90
CA THR A 850 20.66 16.71 -0.34
C THR A 850 20.30 15.90 0.91
N CYS A 851 19.52 16.46 1.84
CA CYS A 851 19.11 15.76 3.06
C CYS A 851 18.08 14.66 2.80
N ALA A 852 17.13 14.88 1.88
CA ALA A 852 16.06 13.93 1.59
C ALA A 852 16.51 12.76 0.71
N ALA A 853 17.59 12.94 -0.07
CA ALA A 853 18.12 11.96 -1.02
C ALA A 853 17.03 11.26 -1.88
N PRO A 854 16.17 12.03 -2.59
CA PRO A 854 15.06 11.47 -3.36
C PRO A 854 15.55 10.55 -4.49
N GLU A 855 14.73 9.55 -4.85
CA GLU A 855 14.95 8.62 -5.96
C GLU A 855 14.71 9.28 -7.33
N ILE A 856 15.41 10.39 -7.60
CA ILE A 856 15.40 11.15 -8.85
C ILE A 856 16.84 11.30 -9.37
N PRO A 857 17.06 11.61 -10.66
CA PRO A 857 18.41 11.89 -11.16
C PRO A 857 19.04 13.10 -10.46
N LEU A 858 20.12 12.88 -9.71
CA LEU A 858 20.84 13.92 -8.99
C LEU A 858 22.24 14.16 -9.59
N ALA A 859 22.56 15.43 -9.82
CA ALA A 859 23.91 15.86 -10.16
C ALA A 859 24.68 16.22 -8.88
N THR A 860 25.91 15.72 -8.77
CA THR A 860 26.80 16.06 -7.65
C THR A 860 27.45 17.41 -7.91
N VAL A 861 27.20 18.37 -7.02
CA VAL A 861 27.79 19.71 -7.04
C VAL A 861 29.09 19.73 -6.25
N VAL A 862 29.07 19.13 -5.06
CA VAL A 862 30.23 18.97 -4.19
C VAL A 862 30.35 17.49 -3.85
N PRO A 863 31.51 16.84 -4.07
CA PRO A 863 31.72 15.45 -3.70
C PRO A 863 31.53 15.19 -2.20
N PRO A 864 31.25 13.94 -1.78
CA PRO A 864 31.16 13.57 -0.37
C PRO A 864 32.35 14.06 0.45
N ARG A 865 32.08 14.57 1.66
CA ARG A 865 33.08 15.11 2.61
C ARG A 865 33.86 16.36 2.14
N LYS A 866 33.53 16.92 0.98
CA LYS A 866 34.06 18.22 0.54
C LYS A 866 33.07 19.32 0.92
N ILE A 867 33.60 20.52 1.13
CA ILE A 867 32.83 21.65 1.69
C ILE A 867 32.90 22.92 0.85
N HIS A 868 33.70 22.94 -0.22
CA HIS A 868 33.81 24.10 -1.11
C HIS A 868 32.85 23.92 -2.28
N VAL A 869 31.95 24.90 -2.44
CA VAL A 869 30.95 24.90 -3.50
C VAL A 869 31.50 25.66 -4.70
N PRO A 870 31.66 25.01 -5.87
CA PRO A 870 32.24 25.65 -7.06
C PRO A 870 31.29 26.71 -7.64
N GLY A 871 31.84 27.73 -8.28
CA GLY A 871 31.06 28.79 -8.95
C GLY A 871 31.46 30.21 -8.54
N TYR A 872 30.80 31.22 -9.11
CA TYR A 872 30.96 32.61 -8.71
C TYR A 872 29.66 33.16 -8.10
N PRO A 873 29.67 33.64 -6.84
CA PRO A 873 30.81 33.67 -5.91
C PRO A 873 31.15 32.27 -5.37
N ALA A 874 32.43 31.98 -5.15
CA ALA A 874 32.83 30.74 -4.48
C ALA A 874 32.37 30.79 -3.01
N THR A 875 31.76 29.72 -2.51
CA THR A 875 31.26 29.66 -1.12
C THR A 875 31.67 28.37 -0.44
N THR A 876 31.59 28.34 0.89
CA THR A 876 31.87 27.15 1.69
C THR A 876 30.66 26.80 2.53
N LEU A 877 30.38 25.49 2.68
CA LEU A 877 29.28 25.00 3.51
C LEU A 877 29.50 25.27 5.00
N LYS A 878 30.76 25.49 5.42
CA LYS A 878 31.16 25.72 6.83
C LYS A 878 31.07 27.18 7.28
N ASP A 879 30.82 28.12 6.38
CA ASP A 879 30.71 29.53 6.74
C ASP A 879 29.40 29.74 7.52
N GLU A 880 29.49 30.06 8.81
CA GLU A 880 28.36 30.29 9.72
C GLU A 880 27.47 31.45 9.23
N ASP A 881 28.11 32.48 8.67
CA ASP A 881 27.46 33.61 8.01
C ASP A 881 27.34 33.39 6.49
N GLY A 882 27.47 32.15 6.05
CA GLY A 882 27.39 31.75 4.65
C GLY A 882 25.95 31.59 4.17
N PRO A 883 25.71 31.61 2.84
CA PRO A 883 24.37 31.42 2.28
C PRO A 883 23.78 30.04 2.58
N TRP A 884 24.61 29.03 2.86
CA TRP A 884 24.18 27.66 3.17
C TRP A 884 23.64 27.52 4.59
N GLN A 885 24.34 28.05 5.59
CA GLN A 885 23.89 28.03 6.98
C GLN A 885 22.61 28.86 7.16
N ARG A 886 22.55 30.04 6.53
CA ARG A 886 21.32 30.86 6.49
C ARG A 886 20.13 30.19 5.82
N ALA A 887 20.35 29.21 4.95
CA ALA A 887 19.28 28.51 4.24
C ALA A 887 18.67 27.35 5.04
N LEU A 888 19.32 26.87 6.12
CA LEU A 888 18.84 25.72 6.90
C LEU A 888 17.42 25.88 7.47
N PRO A 889 17.03 27.05 8.05
CA PRO A 889 15.65 27.24 8.50
C PRO A 889 14.64 27.22 7.34
N GLY A 890 15.02 27.75 6.17
CA GLY A 890 14.19 27.69 4.97
C GLY A 890 14.03 26.27 4.45
N ALA A 891 15.11 25.47 4.47
CA ALA A 891 15.07 24.06 4.10
C ALA A 891 14.18 23.24 5.04
N ALA A 892 14.19 23.54 6.35
CA ALA A 892 13.28 22.92 7.32
C ALA A 892 11.81 23.14 6.95
N GLU A 893 11.44 24.38 6.59
CA GLU A 893 10.08 24.71 6.15
C GLU A 893 9.70 24.07 4.80
N LEU A 894 10.69 23.72 3.96
CA LEU A 894 10.48 22.93 2.75
C LEU A 894 10.28 21.43 3.03
N GLY A 895 10.57 20.97 4.26
CA GLY A 895 10.45 19.57 4.68
C GLY A 895 11.77 18.83 4.82
N ALA A 896 12.91 19.52 4.83
CA ALA A 896 14.20 18.91 5.10
C ALA A 896 14.30 18.51 6.58
N ASP A 897 14.80 17.31 6.85
CA ASP A 897 15.14 16.91 8.23
C ASP A 897 16.46 17.59 8.63
N THR A 898 16.34 18.83 9.09
CA THR A 898 17.44 19.63 9.66
C THR A 898 17.29 19.76 11.18
N ALA A 899 16.36 19.02 11.79
CA ALA A 899 15.73 19.34 13.06
C ALA A 899 16.24 18.53 14.25
N ALA A 900 17.53 18.20 14.31
CA ALA A 900 18.21 18.18 15.60
C ALA A 900 18.50 19.64 15.98
N ARG A 901 17.52 20.29 16.61
CA ARG A 901 17.67 21.63 17.22
C ARG A 901 18.95 21.57 18.08
N TRP A 902 19.97 22.33 17.69
CA TRP A 902 21.31 22.47 18.28
C TRP A 902 22.47 21.67 17.67
N ASP A 903 22.26 20.77 16.71
CA ASP A 903 23.38 20.21 15.95
C ASP A 903 22.98 19.94 14.50
N ALA A 904 23.64 20.59 13.54
CA ALA A 904 23.41 20.42 12.10
C ALA A 904 23.86 19.02 11.59
N ALA A 905 23.81 18.00 12.46
CA ALA A 905 24.32 16.66 12.24
C ALA A 905 23.71 16.02 11.00
N ALA A 906 22.39 16.07 10.82
CA ALA A 906 21.71 15.48 9.66
C ALA A 906 22.16 16.09 8.31
N PHE A 907 22.39 17.40 8.25
CA PHE A 907 22.92 18.05 7.05
C PHE A 907 24.38 17.64 6.81
N TRP A 908 25.22 17.65 7.85
CA TRP A 908 26.62 17.26 7.74
C TRP A 908 26.81 15.77 7.44
N ASP A 909 25.94 14.91 7.94
CA ASP A 909 25.88 13.48 7.67
C ASP A 909 25.51 13.23 6.20
N ALA A 910 24.51 13.94 5.69
CA ALA A 910 24.15 13.89 4.28
C ALA A 910 25.30 14.37 3.38
N ILE A 911 25.99 15.47 3.73
CA ILE A 911 27.17 15.93 3.01
C ILE A 911 28.33 14.93 3.10
N ALA A 912 28.52 14.25 4.24
CA ALA A 912 29.56 13.25 4.42
C ALA A 912 29.28 11.97 3.60
N ALA A 913 28.01 11.56 3.51
CA ALA A 913 27.59 10.35 2.81
C ALA A 913 27.47 10.56 1.29
N HIS A 914 26.97 11.72 0.87
CA HIS A 914 26.46 11.93 -0.48
C HIS A 914 27.06 13.16 -1.18
N GLY A 915 27.63 14.09 -0.43
CA GLY A 915 28.04 15.38 -0.95
C GLY A 915 26.84 16.30 -1.20
N LEU A 916 27.08 17.50 -1.72
CA LEU A 916 26.02 18.44 -2.09
C LEU A 916 25.44 18.05 -3.45
N ARG A 917 24.13 17.87 -3.54
CA ARG A 917 23.44 17.38 -4.75
C ARG A 917 22.25 18.25 -5.11
N VAL A 918 21.98 18.34 -6.42
CA VAL A 918 20.77 18.97 -6.98
C VAL A 918 20.15 18.05 -8.02
N PRO A 919 18.84 18.15 -8.30
CA PRO A 919 18.24 17.46 -9.43
C PRO A 919 18.91 17.84 -10.74
N ALA A 920 19.17 16.85 -11.59
CA ALA A 920 19.81 17.06 -12.88
C ALA A 920 18.99 17.99 -13.79
N SER A 921 17.65 17.96 -13.65
CA SER A 921 16.72 18.80 -14.41
C SER A 921 16.90 20.31 -14.15
N TRP A 922 17.46 20.71 -13.01
CA TRP A 922 17.73 22.12 -12.70
C TRP A 922 18.93 22.66 -13.47
N LEU A 923 19.80 21.75 -13.93
CA LEU A 923 21.01 22.07 -14.64
C LEU A 923 20.73 22.19 -16.14
N GLY A 924 20.62 23.43 -16.62
CA GLY A 924 20.62 23.73 -18.06
C GLY A 924 22.02 23.73 -18.67
N GLN A 925 22.15 24.33 -19.86
CA GLN A 925 23.47 24.54 -20.49
C GLN A 925 24.41 25.33 -19.55
N GLY A 926 25.62 24.79 -19.32
CA GLY A 926 26.62 25.37 -18.42
C GLY A 926 26.59 24.82 -16.97
N GLY A 927 25.67 23.90 -16.64
CA GLY A 927 25.67 23.16 -15.38
C GLY A 927 25.54 24.03 -14.13
N TRP A 928 26.04 23.51 -12.99
CA TRP A 928 25.93 24.17 -11.69
C TRP A 928 26.52 25.58 -11.68
N THR A 929 27.71 25.78 -12.25
CA THR A 929 28.40 27.09 -12.25
C THR A 929 27.53 28.17 -12.89
N ALA A 930 26.88 27.86 -14.02
CA ALA A 930 26.00 28.80 -14.70
C ALA A 930 24.72 29.09 -13.88
N LEU A 931 24.12 28.07 -13.28
CA LEU A 931 22.95 28.23 -12.41
C LEU A 931 23.28 29.08 -11.17
N TRP A 932 24.40 28.79 -10.52
CA TRP A 932 24.87 29.49 -9.33
C TRP A 932 25.20 30.95 -9.62
N SER A 933 25.92 31.24 -10.70
CA SER A 933 26.22 32.62 -11.08
C SER A 933 24.97 33.40 -11.49
N ARG A 934 23.98 32.76 -12.14
CA ARG A 934 22.67 33.40 -12.38
C ARG A 934 21.94 33.73 -11.06
N ALA A 935 22.03 32.86 -10.05
CA ALA A 935 21.38 33.08 -8.76
C ALA A 935 21.98 34.25 -7.94
N HIS A 936 23.22 34.65 -8.27
CA HIS A 936 23.99 35.69 -7.60
C HIS A 936 24.32 36.91 -8.46
N ALA A 937 23.90 36.93 -9.73
CA ALA A 937 23.96 38.11 -10.56
C ALA A 937 23.05 39.18 -9.94
N ARG A 938 23.63 40.30 -9.48
CA ARG A 938 22.87 41.43 -8.94
C ARG A 938 21.92 41.95 -10.02
N HIS A 939 20.63 42.04 -9.68
CA HIS A 939 19.71 42.98 -10.29
C HIS A 939 19.58 44.19 -9.37
#